data_AF-A0A7V3XP28-F1
#
_entry.id   AF-A0A7V3XP28-F1
#
_cell.length_a   1.000
_cell.length_b   1.000
_cell.length_c   1.000
_cell.angle_alpha   90.00
_cell.angle_beta   90.00
_cell.angle_gamma   90.00
#
_symmetry.space_group_name_H-M   'P 1'
#
loop_
_entity.id
_entity.type
_entity.pdbx_description
1 polymer ?
#
loop_
_entity_poly.entity_id
_entity_poly.type
_entity_poly.pdbx_seq_one_letter_code
_entity_poly.pdbx_strand_id
1 'polypeptide(L)'
;MAKNFTYFIILFALIFLLLGLTFNGNIVVAQNNEARPLEIKYPEIGGLKPETVSVGLPEYVKYVFNLSLWIGAAVLVGILIYGGIQYLFSAGRVPVLVEARRRILLAFFGILLLFVGYVILQEINPQLLMFKLPSLEELAICKHTTDCPAGYECKEGKCEKGQECQEDKDCAGFPDYICDKNIHTCVYQGRTLILQEIPLGQMISKHMFSEENLQTLKGSLVTLRDFLTTTTVVTAHNKQFTRLSDLNKYLKFLSEECSCQGSPNGGEGKGSTVAAICAKPEAGCLTGACSGDPCAKNRQAIDEIRDINKKKIEKILDLVKKIRDKRADLEKDNDTFTHAWEDALTCLTEGNQLLTYNEYLDLVEQYEKTGWKVEVIRTYKASNSTQPIVAANDPLTFYCVRGGSAQEISTFVYGPEISAEELTAQLPSGIVEGAPLNCPVEIPVGNLIDEITSQSMAMLNKQDSLANWLTQLASKIGEMNLLISQCTDQKCQANCKCQYNPCFGLCGPLPNPCTPSCRTMCLDCAGRCEGEPCPWQQIASTTAEIKEIEDIIFGFLGEADQIVPTAANFTTSTPENTGLESGVFLRDIRDALSLCRGRLTEEGELEGWALLDCPTAVSLSVIGPDNGIVTDCHSQNFFCCGSAGANFEQLGVNKFAPSLRQRQNLLIGQVSEVDWTKAQSENFQEVPCLKQSDERWGAQTYGTEPSCTTYRQGGCGPTSLAMILSYFDSKEYSVPMIGQEIVKAGGRVCPSGTYAPSLLTVAQNFHSHSGYFLPNVPFEQWKQEVKECFNNNGLMIGYVEYPYIESSGGHFIALVGLYDDNNVIVHDTVYTRRGAAVPCPNVVPLEVIYNARRFGNQSGICIKK
;
A
#
# COMPACT_ATOMS: atom_id res chain seq x y z
N MET A 1 -14.46 38.75 28.53
CA MET A 1 -14.97 37.81 27.50
C MET A 1 -15.03 36.36 28.00
N ALA A 2 -14.04 35.84 28.75
CA ALA A 2 -14.09 34.47 29.30
C ALA A 2 -15.25 34.21 30.27
N LYS A 3 -15.59 35.15 31.16
CA LYS A 3 -16.70 34.97 32.13
C LYS A 3 -18.08 34.78 31.48
N ASN A 4 -18.39 35.49 30.40
CA ASN A 4 -19.69 35.38 29.72
C ASN A 4 -19.82 34.08 28.92
N PHE A 5 -18.69 33.49 28.51
CA PHE A 5 -18.65 32.20 27.82
C PHE A 5 -18.98 31.05 28.78
N THR A 6 -18.49 31.12 30.02
CA THR A 6 -18.81 30.13 31.07
C THR A 6 -20.28 30.16 31.46
N TYR A 7 -20.89 31.35 31.60
CA TYR A 7 -22.33 31.47 31.91
C TYR A 7 -23.24 30.92 30.82
N PHE A 8 -22.84 31.03 29.55
CA PHE A 8 -23.63 30.51 28.44
C PHE A 8 -23.59 28.97 28.36
N ILE A 9 -22.43 28.36 28.62
CA ILE A 9 -22.27 26.90 28.73
C ILE A 9 -23.08 26.36 29.92
N ILE A 10 -23.05 27.06 31.06
CA ILE A 10 -23.83 26.69 32.26
C ILE A 10 -25.33 26.82 31.99
N LEU A 11 -25.78 27.86 31.29
CA LEU A 11 -27.19 28.05 30.93
C LEU A 11 -27.68 26.95 29.98
N PHE A 12 -26.87 26.59 28.98
CA PHE A 12 -27.19 25.53 28.02
C PHE A 12 -27.21 24.15 28.69
N ALA A 13 -26.27 23.88 29.60
CA ALA A 13 -26.25 22.66 30.41
C ALA A 13 -27.45 22.58 31.37
N LEU A 14 -27.86 23.71 31.98
CA LEU A 14 -29.05 23.78 32.84
C LEU A 14 -30.36 23.57 32.08
N ILE A 15 -30.47 24.07 30.85
CA ILE A 15 -31.64 23.83 29.98
C ILE A 15 -31.72 22.34 29.60
N PHE A 16 -30.58 21.72 29.29
CA PHE A 16 -30.51 20.27 29.02
C PHE A 16 -30.83 19.43 30.27
N LEU A 17 -30.40 19.88 31.45
CA LEU A 17 -30.66 19.20 32.73
C LEU A 17 -32.13 19.36 33.16
N LEU A 18 -32.75 20.52 32.90
CA LEU A 18 -34.18 20.79 33.12
C LEU A 18 -35.07 20.01 32.15
N LEU A 19 -34.64 19.81 30.90
CA LEU A 19 -35.31 18.94 29.93
C LEU A 19 -35.18 17.45 30.30
N GLY A 20 -34.11 17.05 31.00
CA GLY A 20 -33.94 15.70 31.54
C GLY A 20 -34.82 15.39 32.76
N LEU A 21 -35.18 16.42 33.55
CA LEU A 21 -35.94 16.27 34.80
C LEU A 21 -37.46 16.12 34.62
N THR A 22 -38.00 16.24 33.40
CA THR A 22 -39.43 16.00 33.13
C THR A 22 -39.78 14.53 32.84
N PHE A 23 -38.81 13.62 32.84
CA PHE A 23 -39.04 12.17 32.74
C PHE A 23 -39.41 11.56 34.11
N ASN A 24 -40.63 11.83 34.60
CA ASN A 24 -41.19 11.10 35.75
C ASN A 24 -41.62 9.70 35.33
N GLY A 25 -41.14 8.70 36.07
CA GLY A 25 -41.48 7.30 35.89
C GLY A 25 -42.91 6.97 36.33
N ASN A 26 -43.52 6.04 35.59
CA ASN A 26 -44.59 5.20 36.09
C ASN A 26 -44.12 3.73 36.00
N ILE A 27 -44.34 3.02 37.11
CA ILE A 27 -44.07 1.60 37.32
C ILE A 27 -45.17 0.79 36.63
N VAL A 28 -44.83 -0.20 35.81
CA VAL A 28 -45.74 -1.30 35.43
C VAL A 28 -44.98 -2.63 35.41
N VAL A 29 -45.68 -3.63 35.93
CA VAL A 29 -45.33 -5.00 36.30
C VAL A 29 -45.00 -5.90 35.09
N ALA A 30 -44.13 -6.88 35.33
CA ALA A 30 -43.68 -7.90 34.39
C ALA A 30 -44.80 -8.81 33.85
N GLN A 31 -44.77 -9.08 32.53
CA GLN A 31 -45.27 -10.31 31.91
C GLN A 31 -44.33 -10.74 30.78
N ASN A 32 -44.36 -12.04 30.51
CA ASN A 32 -43.30 -12.85 29.92
C ASN A 32 -43.09 -12.66 28.41
N ASN A 33 -41.91 -13.11 27.98
CA ASN A 33 -41.46 -13.31 26.60
C ASN A 33 -41.27 -12.03 25.78
N GLU A 34 -40.15 -11.31 25.91
CA GLU A 34 -39.67 -10.42 24.83
C GLU A 34 -38.29 -9.81 25.11
N ALA A 35 -37.67 -9.35 24.03
CA ALA A 35 -36.32 -8.81 23.93
C ALA A 35 -35.88 -7.93 25.10
N ARG A 36 -34.62 -8.11 25.55
CA ARG A 36 -34.04 -7.36 26.68
C ARG A 36 -34.24 -5.84 26.48
N PRO A 37 -34.75 -5.11 27.50
CA PRO A 37 -34.84 -3.66 27.45
C PRO A 37 -33.44 -3.04 27.41
N LEU A 38 -33.29 -1.92 26.69
CA LEU A 38 -32.01 -1.23 26.57
C LEU A 38 -31.61 -0.56 27.90
N GLU A 39 -30.31 -0.53 28.20
CA GLU A 39 -29.75 0.04 29.45
C GLU A 39 -30.03 1.55 29.60
N ILE A 40 -30.33 2.23 28.48
CA ILE A 40 -30.66 3.66 28.43
C ILE A 40 -31.91 3.87 27.57
N LYS A 41 -32.74 4.84 27.96
CA LYS A 41 -33.93 5.25 27.19
C LYS A 41 -33.53 6.23 26.09
N TYR A 42 -33.70 5.82 24.84
CA TYR A 42 -33.40 6.64 23.67
C TYR A 42 -34.56 7.60 23.35
N PRO A 43 -34.29 8.89 23.00
CA PRO A 43 -35.31 9.82 22.52
C PRO A 43 -35.84 9.43 21.14
N GLU A 44 -37.05 9.81 20.78
CA GLU A 44 -37.60 9.56 19.44
C GLU A 44 -36.98 10.54 18.43
N ILE A 45 -36.30 10.00 17.41
CA ILE A 45 -35.60 10.81 16.39
C ILE A 45 -35.92 10.25 15.01
N GLY A 46 -36.60 11.05 14.18
CA GLY A 46 -36.99 10.64 12.83
C GLY A 46 -37.98 9.46 12.80
N GLY A 47 -38.87 9.36 13.79
CA GLY A 47 -39.89 8.31 13.90
C GLY A 47 -39.36 6.96 14.40
N LEU A 48 -38.10 6.89 14.83
CA LEU A 48 -37.47 5.71 15.39
C LEU A 48 -37.19 5.93 16.88
N LYS A 49 -37.57 4.94 17.69
CA LYS A 49 -37.28 4.89 19.13
C LYS A 49 -36.83 3.48 19.47
N PRO A 50 -35.52 3.23 19.64
CA PRO A 50 -35.05 1.94 20.08
C PRO A 50 -35.54 1.66 21.51
N GLU A 51 -36.38 0.63 21.69
CA GLU A 51 -36.91 0.24 23.00
C GLU A 51 -36.35 -1.10 23.50
N THR A 52 -35.91 -1.97 22.58
CA THR A 52 -35.44 -3.33 22.86
C THR A 52 -34.17 -3.68 22.07
N VAL A 53 -33.42 -4.69 22.52
CA VAL A 53 -32.26 -5.24 21.77
C VAL A 53 -32.65 -5.96 20.47
N SER A 54 -33.94 -6.14 20.19
CA SER A 54 -34.44 -6.70 18.92
C SER A 54 -34.54 -5.67 17.79
N VAL A 55 -34.27 -4.39 18.08
CA VAL A 55 -34.07 -3.38 17.05
C VAL A 55 -32.77 -3.74 16.32
N GLY A 56 -32.90 -4.25 15.10
CA GLY A 56 -31.78 -4.73 14.30
C GLY A 56 -30.68 -3.69 14.14
N LEU A 57 -29.46 -4.17 13.88
CA LEU A 57 -28.31 -3.32 13.56
C LEU A 57 -28.64 -2.23 12.51
N PRO A 58 -29.42 -2.51 11.43
CA PRO A 58 -29.74 -1.50 10.43
C PRO A 58 -30.60 -0.34 10.97
N GLU A 59 -31.64 -0.64 11.75
CA GLU A 59 -32.51 0.36 12.38
C GLU A 59 -31.77 1.18 13.43
N TYR A 60 -30.86 0.54 14.17
CA TYR A 60 -30.02 1.22 15.16
C TYR A 60 -29.00 2.15 14.50
N VAL A 61 -28.33 1.72 13.42
CA VAL A 61 -27.41 2.57 12.64
C VAL A 61 -28.16 3.76 12.03
N LYS A 62 -29.36 3.55 11.49
CA LYS A 62 -30.23 4.62 10.99
C LYS A 62 -30.60 5.63 12.08
N TYR A 63 -30.87 5.15 13.29
CA TYR A 63 -31.14 6.01 14.44
C TYR A 63 -29.93 6.88 14.83
N VAL A 64 -28.73 6.29 14.92
CA VAL A 64 -27.48 7.02 15.24
C VAL A 64 -27.15 8.05 14.17
N PHE A 65 -27.32 7.69 12.89
CA PHE A 65 -27.13 8.62 11.78
C PHE A 65 -28.08 9.82 11.85
N ASN A 66 -29.38 9.58 12.08
CA ASN A 66 -30.37 10.64 12.23
C ASN A 66 -30.09 11.53 13.46
N LEU A 67 -29.65 10.95 14.57
CA LEU A 67 -29.23 11.68 15.77
C LEU A 67 -28.04 12.61 15.46
N SER A 68 -27.05 12.13 14.69
CA SER A 68 -25.89 12.93 14.30
C SER A 68 -26.27 14.14 13.44
N LEU A 69 -27.27 14.00 12.55
CA LEU A 69 -27.80 15.09 11.74
C LEU A 69 -28.52 16.15 12.59
N TRP A 70 -29.30 15.71 13.58
CA TRP A 70 -29.98 16.62 14.52
C TRP A 70 -28.98 17.41 15.38
N ILE A 71 -27.95 16.74 15.90
CA ILE A 71 -26.87 17.41 16.65
C ILE A 71 -26.13 18.40 15.74
N GLY A 72 -25.78 17.99 14.52
CA GLY A 72 -25.14 18.86 13.52
C GLY A 72 -25.97 20.10 13.19
N ALA A 73 -27.28 19.95 13.01
CA ALA A 73 -28.21 21.05 12.75
C ALA A 73 -28.31 22.01 13.95
N ALA A 74 -28.34 21.50 15.18
CA ALA A 74 -28.37 22.32 16.38
C ALA A 74 -27.07 23.14 16.55
N VAL A 75 -25.92 22.51 16.34
CA VAL A 75 -24.60 23.18 16.38
C VAL A 75 -24.51 24.27 15.31
N LEU A 76 -24.99 23.98 14.11
CA LEU A 76 -25.05 24.95 13.02
C LEU A 76 -25.84 26.21 13.40
N VAL A 77 -27.07 26.03 13.90
CA VAL A 77 -27.92 27.15 14.32
C VAL A 77 -27.20 27.98 15.40
N GLY A 78 -26.52 27.32 16.34
CA GLY A 78 -25.69 28.00 17.34
C GLY A 78 -24.57 28.85 16.74
N ILE A 79 -23.83 28.33 15.75
CA ILE A 79 -22.77 29.06 15.06
C ILE A 79 -23.32 30.24 14.26
N LEU A 80 -24.47 30.07 13.59
CA LEU A 80 -25.13 31.13 12.82
C LEU A 80 -25.67 32.24 13.71
N ILE A 81 -26.30 31.91 14.84
CA ILE A 81 -26.77 32.91 15.82
C ILE A 81 -25.57 33.68 16.38
N TYR A 82 -24.51 32.98 16.79
CA TYR A 82 -23.31 33.60 17.34
C TYR A 82 -22.60 34.50 16.32
N GLY A 83 -22.39 33.98 15.10
CA GLY A 83 -21.80 34.73 13.99
C GLY A 83 -22.66 35.93 13.58
N GLY A 84 -23.99 35.79 13.60
CA GLY A 84 -24.95 36.85 13.30
C GLY A 84 -24.96 37.95 14.35
N ILE A 85 -24.94 37.60 15.64
CA ILE A 85 -24.78 38.58 16.74
C ILE A 85 -23.43 39.29 16.60
N GLN A 86 -22.34 38.55 16.38
CA GLN A 86 -21.04 39.18 16.14
C GLN A 86 -21.08 40.12 14.93
N TYR A 87 -21.76 39.75 13.85
CA TYR A 87 -21.87 40.59 12.66
C TYR A 87 -22.67 41.89 12.92
N LEU A 88 -23.83 41.79 13.58
CA LEU A 88 -24.72 42.93 13.85
C LEU A 88 -24.16 43.92 14.88
N PHE A 89 -23.44 43.44 15.90
CA PHE A 89 -22.92 44.27 16.98
C PHE A 89 -21.45 44.73 16.78
N SER A 90 -20.83 44.45 15.63
CA SER A 90 -19.42 44.82 15.34
C SER A 90 -19.23 46.17 14.64
N ALA A 91 -20.20 47.08 14.74
CA ALA A 91 -20.10 48.41 14.13
C ALA A 91 -18.79 49.11 14.55
N GLY A 92 -17.92 49.40 13.57
CA GLY A 92 -16.64 50.09 13.76
C GLY A 92 -15.41 49.21 14.03
N ARG A 93 -15.51 47.87 14.11
CA ARG A 93 -14.36 46.97 14.33
C ARG A 93 -14.14 46.01 13.16
N VAL A 94 -13.33 46.43 12.18
CA VAL A 94 -13.04 45.67 10.95
C VAL A 94 -12.58 44.21 11.20
N PRO A 95 -11.66 43.92 12.16
CA PRO A 95 -11.19 42.54 12.36
C PRO A 95 -12.28 41.58 12.85
N VAL A 96 -13.21 42.06 13.69
CA VAL A 96 -14.30 41.24 14.24
C VAL A 96 -15.34 40.95 13.15
N LEU A 97 -15.56 41.90 12.24
CA LEU A 97 -16.46 41.73 11.10
C LEU A 97 -15.94 40.69 10.09
N VAL A 98 -14.62 40.68 9.83
CA VAL A 98 -13.97 39.68 8.97
C VAL A 98 -14.09 38.28 9.58
N GLU A 99 -13.84 38.15 10.89
CA GLU A 99 -13.94 36.88 11.60
C GLU A 99 -15.38 36.34 11.67
N ALA A 100 -16.37 37.21 11.89
CA ALA A 100 -17.78 36.83 11.87
C ALA A 100 -18.21 36.30 10.49
N ARG A 101 -17.80 36.96 9.40
CA ARG A 101 -18.05 36.49 8.03
C ARG A 101 -17.38 35.13 7.77
N ARG A 102 -16.15 34.93 8.22
CA ARG A 102 -15.42 33.66 8.09
C ARG A 102 -16.16 32.52 8.76
N ARG A 103 -16.66 32.72 9.99
CA ARG A 103 -17.41 31.70 10.75
C ARG A 103 -18.73 31.32 10.09
N ILE A 104 -19.47 32.32 9.58
CA ILE A 104 -20.72 32.08 8.84
C ILE A 104 -20.42 31.27 7.56
N LEU A 105 -19.38 31.63 6.79
CA LEU A 105 -18.99 30.91 5.58
C LEU A 105 -18.57 29.46 5.88
N LEU A 106 -17.75 29.24 6.91
CA LEU A 106 -17.34 27.89 7.33
C LEU A 106 -18.52 27.02 7.75
N ALA A 107 -19.53 27.61 8.42
CA ALA A 107 -20.74 26.91 8.78
C ALA A 107 -21.53 26.43 7.54
N PHE A 108 -21.64 27.27 6.51
CA PHE A 108 -22.26 26.88 5.24
C PHE A 108 -21.48 25.81 4.48
N PHE A 109 -20.14 25.88 4.47
CA PHE A 109 -19.30 24.83 3.87
C PHE A 109 -19.44 23.49 4.60
N GLY A 110 -19.62 23.49 5.92
CA GLY A 110 -19.88 22.27 6.69
C GLY A 110 -21.19 21.58 6.29
N ILE A 111 -22.27 22.34 6.10
CA ILE A 111 -23.54 21.80 5.59
C ILE A 111 -23.38 21.30 4.16
N LEU A 112 -22.71 22.08 3.31
CA LEU A 112 -22.48 21.72 1.92
C LEU A 112 -21.73 20.39 1.83
N LEU A 113 -20.73 20.17 2.69
CA LEU A 113 -19.97 18.94 2.76
C LEU A 113 -20.84 17.76 3.24
N LEU A 114 -21.69 17.95 4.26
CA LEU A 114 -22.64 16.91 4.70
C LEU A 114 -23.66 16.57 3.61
N PHE A 115 -24.18 17.57 2.89
CA PHE A 115 -25.12 17.38 1.79
C PHE A 115 -24.46 16.67 0.60
N VAL A 116 -23.25 17.07 0.22
CA VAL A 116 -22.49 16.40 -0.84
C VAL A 116 -22.14 14.97 -0.44
N GLY A 117 -21.76 14.72 0.82
CA GLY A 117 -21.54 13.37 1.34
C GLY A 117 -22.79 12.50 1.26
N TYR A 118 -23.95 13.05 1.62
CA TYR A 118 -25.25 12.37 1.47
C TYR A 118 -25.57 12.04 0.00
N VAL A 119 -25.38 13.00 -0.92
CA VAL A 119 -25.61 12.79 -2.36
C VAL A 119 -24.63 11.76 -2.93
N ILE A 120 -23.35 11.81 -2.56
CA ILE A 120 -22.34 10.84 -2.99
C ILE A 120 -22.72 9.43 -2.51
N LEU A 121 -23.11 9.27 -1.24
CA LEU A 121 -23.56 7.98 -0.73
C LEU A 121 -24.82 7.49 -1.45
N GLN A 122 -25.74 8.40 -1.79
CA GLN A 122 -26.96 8.09 -2.53
C GLN A 122 -26.69 7.66 -3.98
N GLU A 123 -25.72 8.26 -4.65
CA GLU A 123 -25.37 7.95 -6.05
C GLU A 123 -24.48 6.70 -6.17
N ILE A 124 -23.52 6.51 -5.26
CA ILE A 124 -22.61 5.34 -5.30
C ILE A 124 -23.37 4.06 -4.94
N ASN A 125 -24.17 4.09 -3.88
CA ASN A 125 -25.01 2.96 -3.51
C ASN A 125 -26.19 3.41 -2.64
N PRO A 126 -27.40 3.61 -3.21
CA PRO A 126 -28.57 4.03 -2.45
C PRO A 126 -28.99 3.02 -1.36
N GLN A 127 -28.48 1.78 -1.39
CA GLN A 127 -28.72 0.76 -0.36
C GLN A 127 -27.94 1.03 0.94
N LEU A 128 -26.90 1.87 0.91
CA LEU A 128 -26.21 2.34 2.13
C LEU A 128 -27.05 3.36 2.92
N LEU A 129 -28.05 3.98 2.28
CA LEU A 129 -29.02 4.89 2.90
C LEU A 129 -30.39 4.24 3.10
N MET A 130 -30.71 3.21 2.32
CA MET A 130 -31.88 2.35 2.49
C MET A 130 -31.45 0.93 2.82
N PHE A 131 -31.35 0.61 4.11
CA PHE A 131 -31.33 -0.78 4.57
C PHE A 131 -32.71 -1.40 4.35
N LYS A 132 -33.03 -1.76 3.10
CA LYS A 132 -34.05 -2.76 2.82
C LYS A 132 -33.36 -4.11 2.94
N LEU A 133 -33.31 -4.64 4.16
CA LEU A 133 -33.34 -6.09 4.23
C LEU A 133 -34.66 -6.51 3.55
N PRO A 134 -34.66 -7.51 2.66
CA PRO A 134 -35.91 -8.07 2.20
C PRO A 134 -36.74 -8.34 3.45
N SER A 135 -37.99 -7.85 3.49
CA SER A 135 -38.96 -8.44 4.40
C SER A 135 -38.81 -9.93 4.17
N LEU A 136 -38.53 -10.70 5.22
CA LEU A 136 -38.57 -12.15 5.16
C LEU A 136 -39.98 -12.47 4.67
N GLU A 137 -40.10 -12.60 3.35
CA GLU A 137 -41.22 -13.22 2.67
C GLU A 137 -41.40 -14.50 3.44
N GLU A 138 -42.58 -14.62 4.08
CA GLU A 138 -42.97 -15.68 4.98
C GLU A 138 -42.25 -16.96 4.57
N LEU A 139 -41.12 -17.22 5.24
CA LEU A 139 -40.23 -18.30 4.87
C LEU A 139 -41.12 -19.52 4.97
N ALA A 140 -41.27 -20.25 3.87
CA ALA A 140 -41.44 -21.68 4.00
C ALA A 140 -40.28 -22.10 4.92
N ILE A 141 -40.61 -22.39 6.18
CA ILE A 141 -39.63 -22.50 7.29
C ILE A 141 -38.67 -23.66 7.01
N CYS A 142 -39.01 -24.51 6.05
CA CYS A 142 -38.16 -25.53 5.50
C CYS A 142 -38.45 -25.69 3.99
N LYS A 143 -37.42 -25.95 3.19
CA LYS A 143 -37.54 -26.50 1.83
C LYS A 143 -37.18 -27.97 1.79
N HIS A 144 -36.30 -28.38 2.71
CA HIS A 144 -35.85 -29.74 2.92
C HIS A 144 -36.00 -30.10 4.40
N THR A 145 -36.15 -31.39 4.70
CA THR A 145 -36.27 -31.89 6.08
C THR A 145 -35.05 -31.55 6.95
N THR A 146 -33.87 -31.36 6.35
CA THR A 146 -32.65 -30.89 7.03
C THR A 146 -32.76 -29.48 7.63
N ASP A 147 -33.74 -28.70 7.18
CA ASP A 147 -33.95 -27.33 7.65
C ASP A 147 -34.75 -27.30 8.98
N CYS A 148 -35.26 -28.45 9.43
CA CYS A 148 -36.09 -28.61 10.63
C CYS A 148 -35.28 -29.15 11.83
N PRO A 149 -35.68 -28.81 13.08
CA PRO A 149 -35.09 -29.39 14.29
C PRO A 149 -35.18 -30.92 14.29
N ALA A 150 -34.25 -31.59 14.96
CA ALA A 150 -34.23 -33.04 15.09
C ALA A 150 -35.62 -33.58 15.52
N GLY A 151 -36.14 -34.55 14.75
CA GLY A 151 -37.46 -35.16 14.94
C GLY A 151 -38.62 -34.49 14.19
N TYR A 152 -38.34 -33.54 13.28
CA TYR A 152 -39.34 -32.87 12.46
C TYR A 152 -39.02 -32.99 10.96
N GLU A 153 -40.06 -33.15 10.13
CA GLU A 153 -40.01 -33.27 8.68
C GLU A 153 -40.64 -32.04 8.01
N CYS A 154 -40.12 -31.66 6.85
CA CYS A 154 -40.67 -30.55 6.11
C CYS A 154 -41.87 -30.98 5.25
N LYS A 155 -43.08 -30.53 5.60
CA LYS A 155 -44.29 -30.73 4.79
C LYS A 155 -44.94 -29.39 4.49
N GLU A 156 -45.16 -29.13 3.21
CA GLU A 156 -45.79 -27.89 2.71
C GLU A 156 -45.16 -26.60 3.27
N GLY A 157 -43.85 -26.62 3.52
CA GLY A 157 -43.11 -25.48 4.06
C GLY A 157 -43.19 -25.28 5.57
N LYS A 158 -43.68 -26.27 6.33
CA LYS A 158 -43.72 -26.28 7.80
C LYS A 158 -43.04 -27.53 8.36
N CYS A 159 -42.32 -27.35 9.47
CA CYS A 159 -41.71 -28.46 10.21
C CYS A 159 -42.79 -29.17 11.04
N GLU A 160 -43.24 -30.32 10.56
CA GLU A 160 -44.18 -31.19 11.26
C GLU A 160 -43.41 -32.31 11.97
N LYS A 161 -43.92 -32.85 13.08
CA LYS A 161 -43.22 -33.92 13.79
C LYS A 161 -43.09 -35.14 12.86
N GLY A 162 -41.88 -35.67 12.71
CA GLY A 162 -41.56 -36.76 11.79
C GLY A 162 -42.25 -38.07 12.18
N GLN A 163 -42.09 -39.09 11.33
CA GLN A 163 -42.62 -40.42 11.59
C GLN A 163 -42.09 -40.97 12.92
N GLU A 164 -43.00 -41.33 13.83
CA GLU A 164 -42.63 -41.90 15.13
C GLU A 164 -42.05 -43.30 14.96
N CYS A 165 -40.98 -43.59 15.69
CA CYS A 165 -40.23 -44.84 15.62
C CYS A 165 -39.80 -45.28 17.03
N GLN A 166 -39.64 -46.59 17.24
CA GLN A 166 -39.05 -47.14 18.47
C GLN A 166 -37.72 -47.84 18.20
N GLU A 167 -37.57 -48.41 17.01
CA GLU A 167 -36.34 -49.04 16.53
C GLU A 167 -36.05 -48.61 15.08
N ASP A 168 -34.80 -48.69 14.64
CA ASP A 168 -34.38 -48.19 13.30
C ASP A 168 -35.14 -48.85 12.13
N LYS A 169 -35.64 -50.06 12.34
CA LYS A 169 -36.48 -50.79 11.37
C LYS A 169 -37.84 -50.13 11.11
N ASP A 170 -38.30 -49.26 12.00
CA ASP A 170 -39.60 -48.57 11.90
C ASP A 170 -39.55 -47.39 10.91
N CYS A 171 -38.34 -46.97 10.49
CA CYS A 171 -38.11 -45.96 9.43
C CYS A 171 -38.08 -46.58 8.01
N ALA A 172 -38.62 -47.79 7.85
CA ALA A 172 -38.61 -48.54 6.59
C ALA A 172 -39.41 -47.82 5.48
N GLY A 173 -38.68 -47.17 4.57
CA GLY A 173 -39.21 -46.38 3.45
C GLY A 173 -38.24 -45.31 2.98
N PHE A 174 -37.31 -44.91 3.85
CA PHE A 174 -36.26 -43.93 3.58
C PHE A 174 -34.91 -44.47 4.06
N PRO A 175 -34.04 -44.99 3.16
CA PRO A 175 -32.82 -45.71 3.54
C PRO A 175 -31.79 -44.87 4.32
N ASP A 176 -31.92 -43.55 4.30
CA ASP A 176 -30.99 -42.61 4.94
C ASP A 176 -31.52 -42.03 6.26
N TYR A 177 -32.50 -42.67 6.92
CA TYR A 177 -33.09 -42.21 8.18
C TYR A 177 -32.93 -43.23 9.31
N ILE A 178 -32.55 -42.76 10.50
CA ILE A 178 -32.42 -43.58 11.74
C ILE A 178 -33.38 -43.09 12.82
N CYS A 179 -33.72 -43.97 13.78
CA CYS A 179 -34.62 -43.61 14.86
C CYS A 179 -33.87 -42.95 16.02
N ASP A 180 -34.11 -41.65 16.27
CA ASP A 180 -33.59 -41.02 17.48
C ASP A 180 -34.35 -41.53 18.70
N LYS A 181 -33.69 -42.34 19.54
CA LYS A 181 -34.27 -43.01 20.71
C LYS A 181 -34.72 -42.06 21.82
N ASN A 182 -34.25 -40.81 21.82
CA ASN A 182 -34.65 -39.83 22.83
C ASN A 182 -35.98 -39.16 22.46
N ILE A 183 -36.19 -38.86 21.18
CA ILE A 183 -37.38 -38.15 20.67
C ILE A 183 -38.33 -39.05 19.86
N HIS A 184 -37.97 -40.33 19.70
CA HIS A 184 -38.75 -41.38 19.04
C HIS A 184 -39.20 -41.01 17.63
N THR A 185 -38.31 -40.42 16.84
CA THR A 185 -38.61 -39.93 15.48
C THR A 185 -37.49 -40.21 14.49
N CYS A 186 -37.84 -40.49 13.24
CA CYS A 186 -36.88 -40.75 12.16
C CYS A 186 -36.16 -39.44 11.74
N VAL A 187 -34.82 -39.43 11.73
CA VAL A 187 -34.00 -38.24 11.39
C VAL A 187 -33.10 -38.52 10.17
N TYR A 188 -33.00 -37.56 9.24
CA TYR A 188 -32.21 -37.67 8.00
C TYR A 188 -30.71 -37.66 8.27
N GLN A 189 -29.99 -38.63 7.68
CA GLN A 189 -28.56 -38.84 7.85
C GLN A 189 -27.80 -38.73 6.51
N GLY A 190 -28.14 -37.77 5.63
CA GLY A 190 -27.38 -37.52 4.41
C GLY A 190 -25.98 -37.01 4.74
N ARG A 191 -24.95 -37.84 4.57
CA ARG A 191 -23.57 -37.54 5.00
C ARG A 191 -22.84 -36.75 3.92
N THR A 192 -22.59 -35.45 4.15
CA THR A 192 -21.90 -34.57 3.20
C THR A 192 -20.65 -34.00 3.84
N LEU A 193 -19.52 -34.07 3.14
CA LEU A 193 -18.25 -33.46 3.52
C LEU A 193 -18.01 -32.23 2.63
N ILE A 194 -17.70 -31.09 3.23
CA ILE A 194 -17.45 -29.83 2.52
C ILE A 194 -15.97 -29.47 2.67
N LEU A 195 -15.29 -29.40 1.54
CA LEU A 195 -13.89 -29.00 1.42
C LEU A 195 -13.82 -27.64 0.72
N GLN A 196 -12.83 -26.83 1.08
CA GLN A 196 -12.47 -25.61 0.36
C GLN A 196 -11.17 -25.84 -0.41
N GLU A 197 -11.18 -25.55 -1.71
CA GLU A 197 -9.99 -25.61 -2.58
C GLU A 197 -9.22 -24.27 -2.51
N ILE A 198 -7.92 -24.35 -2.25
CA ILE A 198 -6.99 -23.22 -2.15
C ILE A 198 -5.89 -23.36 -3.22
N PRO A 199 -6.10 -22.81 -4.44
CA PRO A 199 -5.28 -23.10 -5.60
C PRO A 199 -4.08 -22.14 -5.76
N LEU A 200 -3.24 -22.00 -4.74
CA LEU A 200 -2.15 -21.00 -4.68
C LEU A 200 -1.25 -21.04 -5.93
N GLY A 201 -0.83 -22.22 -6.37
CA GLY A 201 0.05 -22.37 -7.54
C GLY A 201 -0.56 -21.83 -8.84
N GLN A 202 -1.87 -21.98 -9.02
CA GLN A 202 -2.59 -21.45 -10.19
C GLN A 202 -2.78 -19.94 -10.09
N MET A 203 -3.05 -19.43 -8.89
CA MET A 203 -3.15 -17.98 -8.63
C MET A 203 -1.85 -17.26 -8.99
N ILE A 204 -0.71 -17.85 -8.60
CA ILE A 204 0.62 -17.29 -8.86
C ILE A 204 0.96 -17.37 -10.36
N SER A 205 0.92 -18.58 -10.93
CA SER A 205 1.47 -18.84 -12.26
C SER A 205 0.56 -18.48 -13.43
N LYS A 206 -0.77 -18.52 -13.24
CA LYS A 206 -1.75 -18.23 -14.31
C LYS A 206 -2.42 -16.88 -14.19
N HIS A 207 -2.30 -16.21 -13.04
CA HIS A 207 -2.94 -14.91 -12.81
C HIS A 207 -1.91 -13.84 -12.43
N MET A 208 -1.46 -13.76 -11.18
CA MET A 208 -0.60 -12.65 -10.69
C MET A 208 0.64 -12.42 -11.56
N PHE A 209 1.39 -13.48 -11.88
CA PHE A 209 2.59 -13.40 -12.71
C PHE A 209 2.45 -14.10 -14.05
N SER A 210 1.22 -14.19 -14.59
CA SER A 210 1.03 -14.88 -15.87
C SER A 210 1.94 -14.33 -16.96
N GLU A 211 2.43 -15.20 -17.83
CA GLU A 211 3.33 -14.79 -18.92
C GLU A 211 2.67 -13.73 -19.83
N GLU A 212 1.35 -13.82 -20.02
CA GLU A 212 0.55 -12.80 -20.71
C GLU A 212 0.60 -11.44 -20.00
N ASN A 213 0.42 -11.41 -18.67
CA ASN A 213 0.44 -10.18 -17.88
C ASN A 213 1.83 -9.53 -17.89
N LEU A 214 2.89 -10.33 -17.76
CA LEU A 214 4.28 -9.87 -17.80
C LEU A 214 4.68 -9.36 -19.18
N GLN A 215 4.29 -10.05 -20.25
CA GLN A 215 4.53 -9.59 -21.63
C GLN A 215 3.75 -8.31 -21.94
N THR A 216 2.51 -8.21 -21.48
CA THR A 216 1.68 -7.00 -21.66
C THR A 216 2.28 -5.79 -20.95
N LEU A 217 2.77 -5.97 -19.72
CA LEU A 217 3.47 -4.91 -18.99
C LEU A 217 4.75 -4.48 -19.71
N LYS A 218 5.58 -5.44 -20.14
CA LYS A 218 6.79 -5.18 -20.93
C LYS A 218 6.46 -4.43 -22.23
N GLY A 219 5.46 -4.89 -22.96
CA GLY A 219 5.00 -4.25 -24.20
C GLY A 219 4.53 -2.82 -23.97
N SER A 220 3.85 -2.55 -22.85
CA SER A 220 3.40 -1.21 -22.47
C SER A 220 4.58 -0.28 -22.16
N LEU A 221 5.61 -0.78 -21.48
CA LEU A 221 6.84 -0.04 -21.17
C LEU A 221 7.67 0.25 -22.42
N VAL A 222 7.80 -0.72 -23.33
CA VAL A 222 8.45 -0.52 -24.65
C VAL A 222 7.67 0.51 -25.48
N THR A 223 6.35 0.36 -25.56
CA THR A 223 5.49 1.32 -26.27
C THR A 223 5.65 2.74 -25.72
N LEU A 224 5.72 2.88 -24.40
CA LEU A 224 5.97 4.16 -23.75
C LEU A 224 7.35 4.73 -24.11
N ARG A 225 8.40 3.92 -24.05
CA ARG A 225 9.76 4.31 -24.43
C ARG A 225 9.83 4.76 -25.89
N ASP A 226 9.25 3.98 -26.79
CA ASP A 226 9.22 4.29 -28.23
C ASP A 226 8.44 5.59 -28.49
N PHE A 227 7.32 5.77 -27.79
CA PHE A 227 6.53 7.00 -27.88
C PHE A 227 7.31 8.24 -27.40
N LEU A 228 8.03 8.13 -26.27
CA LEU A 228 8.84 9.22 -25.73
C LEU A 228 10.04 9.56 -26.61
N THR A 229 10.60 8.56 -27.32
CA THR A 229 11.76 8.73 -28.22
C THR A 229 11.37 8.98 -29.69
N THR A 230 10.08 8.95 -30.01
CA THR A 230 9.59 9.17 -31.38
C THR A 230 9.99 10.56 -31.87
N THR A 231 10.78 10.59 -32.96
CA THR A 231 11.27 11.81 -33.58
C THR A 231 10.10 12.68 -34.04
N THR A 232 10.10 13.92 -33.58
CA THR A 232 9.09 14.93 -33.87
C THR A 232 9.68 15.93 -34.85
N VAL A 233 8.99 16.17 -35.97
CA VAL A 233 9.40 17.14 -36.99
C VAL A 233 8.56 18.40 -36.84
N VAL A 234 9.20 19.56 -36.71
CA VAL A 234 8.58 20.89 -36.79
C VAL A 234 8.80 21.41 -38.20
N THR A 235 7.74 21.38 -39.01
CA THR A 235 7.77 21.68 -40.44
C THR A 235 8.06 23.14 -40.73
N ALA A 236 7.60 24.07 -39.88
CA ALA A 236 7.80 25.50 -40.07
C ALA A 236 9.28 25.90 -40.20
N HIS A 237 10.18 25.21 -39.49
CA HIS A 237 11.63 25.49 -39.49
C HIS A 237 12.50 24.26 -39.86
N ASN A 238 11.90 23.18 -40.35
CA ASN A 238 12.58 21.92 -40.69
C ASN A 238 13.52 21.40 -39.58
N LYS A 239 13.05 21.42 -38.33
CA LYS A 239 13.81 20.92 -37.16
C LYS A 239 13.25 19.60 -36.65
N GLN A 240 14.12 18.77 -36.11
CA GLN A 240 13.77 17.45 -35.57
C GLN A 240 14.17 17.35 -34.10
N PHE A 241 13.32 16.70 -33.31
CA PHE A 241 13.50 16.52 -31.86
C PHE A 241 13.19 15.09 -31.46
N THR A 242 14.07 14.46 -30.69
CA THR A 242 13.88 13.09 -30.17
C THR A 242 13.35 13.08 -28.74
N ARG A 243 13.56 14.16 -27.97
CA ARG A 243 13.06 14.32 -26.60
C ARG A 243 12.02 15.43 -26.48
N LEU A 244 11.10 15.28 -25.53
CA LEU A 244 10.11 16.30 -25.20
C LEU A 244 10.76 17.53 -24.57
N SER A 245 11.80 17.36 -23.75
CA SER A 245 12.58 18.45 -23.18
C SER A 245 13.20 19.33 -24.25
N ASP A 246 13.74 18.73 -25.32
CA ASP A 246 14.40 19.47 -26.40
C ASP A 246 13.39 20.23 -27.26
N LEU A 247 12.24 19.63 -27.52
CA LEU A 247 11.12 20.30 -28.19
C LEU A 247 10.65 21.53 -27.40
N ASN A 248 10.48 21.39 -26.08
CA ASN A 248 10.01 22.48 -25.21
C ASN A 248 11.11 23.52 -24.93
N LYS A 249 12.38 23.13 -24.93
CA LYS A 249 13.52 24.04 -24.94
C LYS A 249 13.55 24.88 -26.22
N TYR A 250 13.19 24.28 -27.36
CA TYR A 250 13.05 25.04 -28.60
C TYR A 250 11.83 25.97 -28.59
N LEU A 251 10.71 25.54 -28.00
CA LEU A 251 9.54 26.39 -27.79
C LEU A 251 9.87 27.62 -26.93
N LYS A 252 10.64 27.44 -25.85
CA LYS A 252 11.20 28.54 -25.06
C LYS A 252 12.05 29.50 -25.92
N PHE A 253 12.96 28.96 -26.71
CA PHE A 253 13.80 29.78 -27.60
C PHE A 253 12.95 30.63 -28.57
N LEU A 254 11.89 30.05 -29.15
CA LEU A 254 10.99 30.77 -30.06
C LEU A 254 10.20 31.89 -29.36
N SER A 255 9.85 31.72 -28.08
CA SER A 255 9.13 32.73 -27.31
C SER A 255 10.02 33.85 -26.78
N GLU A 256 11.32 33.60 -26.61
CA GLU A 256 12.33 34.62 -26.31
C GLU A 256 12.56 35.57 -27.50
N GLU A 257 12.27 35.14 -28.72
CA GLU A 257 12.30 36.01 -29.92
C GLU A 257 11.05 36.89 -30.09
N CYS A 258 10.01 36.73 -29.25
CA CYS A 258 8.83 37.59 -29.29
C CYS A 258 9.13 38.99 -28.73
N SER A 259 8.66 40.05 -29.40
CA SER A 259 8.98 41.43 -29.02
C SER A 259 7.78 42.36 -29.15
N CYS A 260 7.66 43.29 -28.19
CA CYS A 260 6.70 44.40 -28.24
C CYS A 260 7.15 45.55 -29.16
N GLN A 261 8.38 45.57 -29.68
CA GLN A 261 8.98 46.77 -30.28
C GLN A 261 8.57 47.04 -31.73
N GLY A 262 7.45 47.75 -31.98
CA GLY A 262 6.91 48.18 -33.30
C GLY A 262 7.54 49.40 -34.01
N SER A 263 7.42 49.48 -35.35
CA SER A 263 7.68 50.70 -36.16
C SER A 263 6.49 51.67 -36.10
N PRO A 264 6.71 53.01 -36.05
CA PRO A 264 5.66 54.02 -35.82
C PRO A 264 4.65 54.18 -36.97
N ASN A 265 4.96 53.69 -38.17
CA ASN A 265 4.07 53.73 -39.33
C ASN A 265 4.02 52.32 -39.91
N GLY A 266 2.86 51.66 -39.86
CA GLY A 266 2.63 50.26 -40.29
C GLY A 266 2.90 49.98 -41.78
N GLY A 267 4.11 50.26 -42.25
CA GLY A 267 4.65 49.91 -43.55
C GLY A 267 5.38 48.58 -43.48
N GLU A 268 5.12 47.75 -44.48
CA GLU A 268 5.76 46.47 -44.71
C GLU A 268 7.30 46.60 -44.69
N GLY A 269 7.96 46.06 -43.65
CA GLY A 269 9.42 46.14 -43.57
C GLY A 269 10.06 45.72 -42.25
N LYS A 270 10.00 44.41 -41.95
CA LYS A 270 10.91 43.61 -41.09
C LYS A 270 11.20 44.11 -39.66
N GLY A 271 10.52 43.48 -38.70
CA GLY A 271 11.07 43.24 -37.37
C GLY A 271 10.02 43.00 -36.28
N SER A 272 8.90 43.71 -36.36
CA SER A 272 7.85 43.68 -35.34
C SER A 272 6.50 44.08 -35.91
N THR A 273 5.49 43.37 -35.46
CA THR A 273 4.11 43.42 -35.97
C THR A 273 3.14 44.06 -34.98
N VAL A 274 3.64 44.54 -33.84
CA VAL A 274 2.84 45.20 -32.81
C VAL A 274 2.91 46.71 -33.02
N ALA A 275 1.80 47.30 -33.43
CA ALA A 275 1.68 48.74 -33.65
C ALA A 275 1.10 49.43 -32.40
N ALA A 276 1.62 50.62 -32.09
CA ALA A 276 1.03 51.48 -31.08
C ALA A 276 -0.16 52.26 -31.67
N ILE A 277 -1.31 52.18 -31.02
CA ILE A 277 -2.51 52.94 -31.33
C ILE A 277 -2.59 54.08 -30.32
N CYS A 278 -2.29 55.30 -30.77
CA CYS A 278 -2.34 56.50 -29.92
C CYS A 278 -3.65 57.28 -30.14
N ALA A 279 -4.08 58.01 -29.11
CA ALA A 279 -5.17 58.98 -29.22
C ALA A 279 -4.86 60.03 -30.30
N LYS A 280 -5.90 60.54 -30.95
CA LYS A 280 -5.74 61.48 -32.07
C LYS A 280 -5.04 62.79 -31.62
N PRO A 281 -4.41 63.54 -32.56
CA PRO A 281 -3.68 64.77 -32.24
C PRO A 281 -4.48 65.84 -31.51
N GLU A 282 -5.81 65.88 -31.67
CA GLU A 282 -6.72 66.81 -30.96
C GLU A 282 -6.80 66.51 -29.46
N ALA A 283 -6.61 65.24 -29.07
CA ALA A 283 -6.66 64.77 -27.68
C ALA A 283 -5.26 64.73 -27.01
N GLY A 284 -4.23 65.26 -27.69
CA GLY A 284 -2.88 65.38 -27.13
C GLY A 284 -2.04 64.11 -27.14
N CYS A 285 -2.47 63.05 -27.84
CA CYS A 285 -1.76 61.76 -27.94
C CYS A 285 -1.47 61.05 -26.58
N LEU A 286 -2.17 61.39 -25.50
CA LEU A 286 -1.80 60.96 -24.12
C LEU A 286 -2.16 59.52 -23.75
N THR A 287 -3.08 58.88 -24.48
CA THR A 287 -3.50 57.49 -24.22
C THR A 287 -3.22 56.62 -25.44
N GLY A 288 -2.84 55.36 -25.20
CA GLY A 288 -2.63 54.42 -26.29
C GLY A 288 -2.64 52.96 -25.86
N ALA A 289 -2.79 52.07 -26.83
CA ALA A 289 -2.76 50.61 -26.67
C ALA A 289 -1.85 50.00 -27.74
N CYS A 290 -1.36 48.79 -27.50
CA CYS A 290 -0.63 48.00 -28.49
C CYS A 290 -1.61 47.06 -29.21
N SER A 291 -1.44 46.90 -30.51
CA SER A 291 -2.23 45.96 -31.31
C SER A 291 -1.35 45.20 -32.29
N GLY A 292 -1.45 43.87 -32.27
CA GLY A 292 -0.75 42.99 -33.20
C GLY A 292 -0.23 41.73 -32.52
N ASP A 293 0.43 40.86 -33.28
CA ASP A 293 1.01 39.64 -32.71
C ASP A 293 2.50 39.86 -32.36
N PRO A 294 2.91 39.86 -31.08
CA PRO A 294 4.32 40.01 -30.69
C PRO A 294 5.22 38.85 -31.14
N CYS A 295 4.65 37.72 -31.53
CA CYS A 295 5.36 36.52 -31.96
C CYS A 295 5.17 36.22 -33.46
N ALA A 296 4.67 37.15 -34.28
CA ALA A 296 4.26 36.85 -35.66
C ALA A 296 5.33 36.13 -36.52
N LYS A 297 6.61 36.44 -36.30
CA LYS A 297 7.75 35.79 -36.98
C LYS A 297 7.78 34.27 -36.75
N ASN A 298 7.46 33.84 -35.53
CA ASN A 298 7.57 32.45 -35.09
C ASN A 298 6.20 31.80 -34.80
N ARG A 299 5.08 32.52 -35.01
CA ARG A 299 3.73 32.10 -34.61
C ARG A 299 3.36 30.72 -35.15
N GLN A 300 3.63 30.49 -36.44
CA GLN A 300 3.37 29.20 -37.07
C GLN A 300 4.13 28.05 -36.40
N ALA A 301 5.42 28.23 -36.10
CA ALA A 301 6.24 27.23 -35.42
C ALA A 301 5.80 27.02 -33.96
N ILE A 302 5.43 28.09 -33.27
CA ILE A 302 4.93 28.05 -31.89
C ILE A 302 3.62 27.25 -31.82
N ASP A 303 2.66 27.54 -32.69
CA ASP A 303 1.37 26.87 -32.70
C ASP A 303 1.50 25.40 -33.13
N GLU A 304 2.36 25.10 -34.10
CA GLU A 304 2.70 23.72 -34.50
C GLU A 304 3.25 22.91 -33.31
N ILE A 305 4.19 23.47 -32.54
CA ILE A 305 4.75 22.79 -31.36
C ILE A 305 3.69 22.63 -30.26
N ARG A 306 2.82 23.62 -30.04
CA ARG A 306 1.74 23.54 -29.05
C ARG A 306 0.74 22.44 -29.40
N ASP A 307 0.40 22.29 -30.68
CA ASP A 307 -0.47 21.21 -31.18
C ASP A 307 0.19 19.84 -31.05
N ILE A 308 1.49 19.72 -31.33
CA ILE A 308 2.27 18.50 -31.08
C ILE A 308 2.23 18.16 -29.58
N ASN A 309 2.53 19.13 -28.71
CA ASN A 309 2.51 18.97 -27.26
C ASN A 309 1.14 18.49 -26.78
N LYS A 310 0.06 19.07 -27.29
CA LYS A 310 -1.31 18.65 -26.95
C LYS A 310 -1.58 17.19 -27.33
N LYS A 311 -1.23 16.78 -28.56
CA LYS A 311 -1.36 15.38 -29.01
C LYS A 311 -0.50 14.43 -28.18
N LYS A 312 0.70 14.86 -27.77
CA LYS A 312 1.58 14.04 -26.92
C LYS A 312 1.02 13.91 -25.50
N ILE A 313 0.47 14.97 -24.91
CA ILE A 313 -0.23 14.93 -23.62
C ILE A 313 -1.38 13.92 -23.65
N GLU A 314 -2.25 13.99 -24.67
CA GLU A 314 -3.39 13.07 -24.81
C GLU A 314 -2.94 11.60 -24.83
N LYS A 315 -1.86 11.29 -25.56
CA LYS A 315 -1.27 9.95 -25.60
C LYS A 315 -0.62 9.53 -24.28
N ILE A 316 0.07 10.44 -23.58
CA ILE A 316 0.64 10.15 -22.25
C ILE A 316 -0.49 9.78 -21.27
N LEU A 317 -1.58 10.54 -21.28
CA LEU A 317 -2.73 10.27 -20.38
C LEU A 317 -3.42 8.95 -20.71
N ASP A 318 -3.53 8.57 -21.99
CA ASP A 318 -4.02 7.24 -22.39
C ASP A 318 -3.13 6.10 -21.88
N LEU A 319 -1.80 6.26 -21.98
CA LEU A 319 -0.84 5.29 -21.42
C LEU A 319 -0.92 5.21 -19.90
N VAL A 320 -1.05 6.35 -19.21
CA VAL A 320 -1.26 6.40 -17.75
C VAL A 320 -2.51 5.64 -17.34
N LYS A 321 -3.61 5.80 -18.10
CA LYS A 321 -4.84 5.06 -17.84
C LYS A 321 -4.61 3.55 -17.95
N LYS A 322 -3.98 3.08 -19.03
CA LYS A 322 -3.65 1.66 -19.23
C LYS A 322 -2.78 1.09 -18.11
N ILE A 323 -1.77 1.84 -17.65
CA ILE A 323 -0.90 1.44 -16.54
C ILE A 323 -1.71 1.31 -15.25
N ARG A 324 -2.59 2.27 -14.94
CA ARG A 324 -3.44 2.24 -13.73
C ARG A 324 -4.49 1.13 -13.77
N ASP A 325 -5.13 0.90 -14.92
CA ASP A 325 -6.09 -0.19 -15.08
C ASP A 325 -5.38 -1.54 -14.83
N LYS A 326 -4.17 -1.72 -15.38
CA LYS A 326 -3.41 -2.96 -15.15
C LYS A 326 -2.90 -3.14 -13.73
N ARG A 327 -2.54 -2.03 -13.06
CA ARG A 327 -2.22 -2.02 -11.64
C ARG A 327 -3.39 -2.50 -10.80
N ALA A 328 -4.61 -2.01 -11.09
CA ALA A 328 -5.81 -2.39 -10.35
C ALA A 328 -6.14 -3.89 -10.51
N ASP A 329 -5.93 -4.47 -11.70
CA ASP A 329 -6.05 -5.91 -11.91
C ASP A 329 -5.06 -6.69 -11.03
N LEU A 330 -3.79 -6.26 -11.00
CA LEU A 330 -2.74 -6.90 -10.20
C LEU A 330 -3.00 -6.77 -8.70
N GLU A 331 -3.46 -5.60 -8.24
CA GLU A 331 -3.84 -5.34 -6.85
C GLU A 331 -4.96 -6.30 -6.41
N LYS A 332 -6.01 -6.44 -7.24
CA LYS A 332 -7.09 -7.39 -6.98
C LYS A 332 -6.63 -8.85 -6.97
N ASP A 333 -5.74 -9.24 -7.88
CA ASP A 333 -5.19 -10.60 -7.89
C ASP A 333 -4.31 -10.86 -6.65
N ASN A 334 -3.53 -9.87 -6.21
CA ASN A 334 -2.72 -9.94 -4.99
C ASN A 334 -3.58 -10.03 -3.72
N ASP A 335 -4.66 -9.25 -3.65
CA ASP A 335 -5.62 -9.34 -2.54
C ASP A 335 -6.30 -10.70 -2.51
N THR A 336 -6.72 -11.22 -3.67
CA THR A 336 -7.33 -12.55 -3.77
C THR A 336 -6.36 -13.62 -3.28
N PHE A 337 -5.08 -13.52 -3.64
CA PHE A 337 -4.02 -14.42 -3.16
C PHE A 337 -3.79 -14.33 -1.65
N THR A 338 -3.77 -13.11 -1.10
CA THR A 338 -3.60 -12.90 0.34
C THR A 338 -4.74 -13.54 1.13
N HIS A 339 -5.99 -13.34 0.71
CA HIS A 339 -7.14 -14.02 1.32
C HIS A 339 -7.07 -15.54 1.18
N ALA A 340 -6.61 -16.05 0.02
CA ALA A 340 -6.43 -17.49 -0.16
C ALA A 340 -5.41 -18.08 0.81
N TRP A 341 -4.34 -17.32 1.08
CA TRP A 341 -3.34 -17.69 2.06
C TRP A 341 -3.85 -17.61 3.50
N GLU A 342 -4.60 -16.56 3.84
CA GLU A 342 -5.25 -16.43 5.15
C GLU A 342 -6.24 -17.56 5.43
N ASP A 343 -6.98 -18.01 4.42
CA ASP A 343 -7.88 -19.16 4.55
C ASP A 343 -7.11 -20.46 4.81
N ALA A 344 -5.93 -20.64 4.20
CA ALA A 344 -5.04 -21.77 4.47
C ALA A 344 -4.48 -21.73 5.90
N LEU A 345 -4.04 -20.54 6.36
CA LEU A 345 -3.57 -20.35 7.74
C LEU A 345 -4.69 -20.58 8.76
N THR A 346 -5.89 -20.08 8.48
CA THR A 346 -7.06 -20.27 9.34
C THR A 346 -7.37 -21.75 9.49
N CYS A 347 -7.28 -22.53 8.41
CA CYS A 347 -7.43 -23.98 8.44
C CYS A 347 -6.53 -24.63 9.50
N LEU A 348 -5.24 -24.30 9.47
CA LEU A 348 -4.24 -24.81 10.42
C LEU A 348 -4.54 -24.38 11.86
N THR A 349 -4.95 -23.12 12.07
CA THR A 349 -5.22 -22.59 13.42
C THR A 349 -6.51 -23.12 14.06
N GLU A 350 -7.48 -23.57 13.25
CA GLU A 350 -8.70 -24.25 13.71
C GLU A 350 -8.45 -25.73 14.05
N GLY A 351 -7.20 -26.18 13.94
CA GLY A 351 -6.79 -27.57 14.13
C GLY A 351 -7.12 -28.47 12.93
N ASN A 352 -7.63 -27.92 11.83
CA ASN A 352 -7.86 -28.72 10.63
C ASN A 352 -6.53 -28.95 9.90
N GLN A 353 -6.33 -30.15 9.36
CA GLN A 353 -5.18 -30.45 8.53
C GLN A 353 -5.33 -29.80 7.15
N LEU A 354 -4.26 -29.14 6.67
CA LEU A 354 -4.17 -28.65 5.31
C LEU A 354 -3.78 -29.82 4.38
N LEU A 355 -4.71 -30.28 3.56
CA LEU A 355 -4.53 -31.46 2.73
C LEU A 355 -3.88 -31.10 1.39
N THR A 356 -2.85 -31.84 1.00
CA THR A 356 -2.32 -31.84 -0.37
C THR A 356 -3.35 -32.43 -1.35
N TYR A 357 -3.12 -32.23 -2.65
CA TYR A 357 -4.01 -32.78 -3.68
C TYR A 357 -4.21 -34.31 -3.58
N ASN A 358 -3.18 -35.07 -3.19
CA ASN A 358 -3.32 -36.52 -3.06
C ASN A 358 -4.06 -36.93 -1.78
N GLU A 359 -3.75 -36.30 -0.65
CA GLU A 359 -4.49 -36.54 0.61
C GLU A 359 -5.97 -36.18 0.44
N TYR A 360 -6.27 -35.14 -0.33
CA TYR A 360 -7.62 -34.81 -0.75
C TYR A 360 -8.27 -35.96 -1.54
N LEU A 361 -7.60 -36.52 -2.55
CA LEU A 361 -8.15 -37.63 -3.34
C LEU A 361 -8.40 -38.87 -2.49
N ASP A 362 -7.48 -39.20 -1.59
CA ASP A 362 -7.60 -40.33 -0.67
C ASP A 362 -8.80 -40.13 0.27
N LEU A 363 -8.94 -38.91 0.82
CA LEU A 363 -10.08 -38.55 1.67
C LEU A 363 -11.40 -38.65 0.90
N VAL A 364 -11.45 -38.14 -0.33
CA VAL A 364 -12.64 -38.26 -1.20
C VAL A 364 -12.98 -39.74 -1.41
N GLU A 365 -12.00 -40.56 -1.77
CA GLU A 365 -12.22 -41.98 -2.02
C GLU A 365 -12.72 -42.71 -0.76
N GLN A 366 -12.16 -42.41 0.41
CA GLN A 366 -12.57 -43.01 1.69
C GLN A 366 -14.02 -42.63 2.06
N TYR A 367 -14.37 -41.35 1.92
CA TYR A 367 -15.69 -40.85 2.27
C TYR A 367 -16.75 -41.30 1.27
N GLU A 368 -16.46 -41.27 -0.03
CA GLU A 368 -17.38 -41.76 -1.06
C GLU A 368 -17.64 -43.27 -0.94
N LYS A 369 -16.62 -44.07 -0.60
CA LYS A 369 -16.79 -45.51 -0.30
C LYS A 369 -17.72 -45.77 0.88
N THR A 370 -17.75 -44.87 1.86
CA THR A 370 -18.63 -44.98 3.03
C THR A 370 -20.00 -44.32 2.82
N GLY A 371 -20.32 -43.94 1.57
CA GLY A 371 -21.61 -43.39 1.16
C GLY A 371 -21.76 -41.89 1.42
N TRP A 372 -20.68 -41.17 1.74
CA TRP A 372 -20.71 -39.72 1.86
C TRP A 372 -20.65 -39.03 0.49
N LYS A 373 -21.29 -37.87 0.39
CA LYS A 373 -21.13 -36.95 -0.74
C LYS A 373 -20.06 -35.92 -0.42
N VAL A 374 -19.05 -35.77 -1.27
CA VAL A 374 -18.00 -34.74 -1.07
C VAL A 374 -18.26 -33.55 -1.99
N GLU A 375 -18.31 -32.36 -1.41
CA GLU A 375 -18.51 -31.09 -2.12
C GLU A 375 -17.30 -30.18 -1.94
N VAL A 376 -16.86 -29.56 -3.03
CA VAL A 376 -15.69 -28.66 -3.03
C VAL A 376 -16.11 -27.23 -3.34
N ILE A 377 -15.88 -26.33 -2.39
CA ILE A 377 -16.07 -24.89 -2.55
C ILE A 377 -14.87 -24.31 -3.28
N ARG A 378 -15.14 -23.65 -4.41
CA ARG A 378 -14.16 -22.88 -5.17
C ARG A 378 -14.53 -21.39 -5.13
N THR A 379 -13.91 -20.66 -4.21
CA THR A 379 -14.22 -19.24 -3.94
C THR A 379 -13.39 -18.27 -4.77
N TYR A 380 -12.16 -18.63 -5.11
CA TYR A 380 -11.19 -17.69 -5.69
C TYR A 380 -11.41 -17.49 -7.19
N LYS A 381 -11.44 -16.22 -7.61
CA LYS A 381 -11.62 -15.80 -9.01
C LYS A 381 -10.54 -14.79 -9.38
N ALA A 382 -10.01 -14.92 -10.60
CA ALA A 382 -9.07 -13.95 -11.14
C ALA A 382 -9.74 -12.60 -11.40
N SER A 383 -8.93 -11.53 -11.38
CA SER A 383 -9.36 -10.15 -11.61
C SER A 383 -10.22 -9.99 -12.87
N ASN A 384 -9.83 -10.69 -13.94
CA ASN A 384 -10.43 -10.67 -15.28
C ASN A 384 -11.34 -11.87 -15.62
N SER A 385 -11.69 -12.72 -14.64
CA SER A 385 -12.49 -13.94 -14.88
C SER A 385 -13.76 -13.98 -14.04
N THR A 386 -14.86 -14.43 -14.65
CA THR A 386 -16.11 -14.73 -13.93
C THR A 386 -16.13 -16.15 -13.35
N GLN A 387 -15.24 -17.01 -13.84
CA GLN A 387 -15.09 -18.41 -13.42
C GLN A 387 -14.03 -18.55 -12.31
N PRO A 388 -14.22 -19.51 -11.39
CA PRO A 388 -13.25 -19.80 -10.35
C PRO A 388 -11.93 -20.31 -10.92
N ILE A 389 -10.84 -20.03 -10.22
CA ILE A 389 -9.51 -20.56 -10.48
C ILE A 389 -9.54 -22.03 -10.05
N VAL A 390 -9.27 -22.95 -10.98
CA VAL A 390 -9.33 -24.39 -10.71
C VAL A 390 -7.92 -24.95 -10.62
N ALA A 391 -7.69 -25.74 -9.58
CA ALA A 391 -6.47 -26.51 -9.39
C ALA A 391 -6.29 -27.55 -10.52
N ALA A 392 -5.43 -27.27 -11.50
CA ALA A 392 -5.11 -28.19 -12.59
C ALA A 392 -4.12 -29.28 -12.14
N ASN A 393 -4.41 -29.97 -11.03
CA ASN A 393 -3.51 -30.90 -10.33
C ASN A 393 -2.16 -30.26 -9.95
N ASP A 394 -2.19 -28.97 -9.58
CA ASP A 394 -0.98 -28.25 -9.17
C ASP A 394 -0.61 -28.66 -7.74
N PRO A 395 0.63 -29.15 -7.48
CA PRO A 395 1.09 -29.54 -6.14
C PRO A 395 1.01 -28.41 -5.10
N LEU A 396 0.98 -27.15 -5.55
CA LEU A 396 0.78 -25.96 -4.71
C LEU A 396 -0.72 -25.62 -4.53
N THR A 397 -1.58 -26.65 -4.56
CA THR A 397 -3.00 -26.58 -4.23
C THR A 397 -3.25 -27.33 -2.94
N PHE A 398 -3.95 -26.67 -2.03
CA PHE A 398 -4.35 -27.26 -0.77
C PHE A 398 -5.86 -27.36 -0.64
N TYR A 399 -6.32 -28.29 0.19
CA TYR A 399 -7.73 -28.48 0.52
C TYR A 399 -7.91 -28.41 2.03
N CYS A 400 -8.93 -27.68 2.47
CA CYS A 400 -9.28 -27.53 3.88
C CYS A 400 -10.69 -28.06 4.14
N VAL A 401 -10.88 -28.84 5.20
CA VAL A 401 -12.23 -29.24 5.63
C VAL A 401 -12.92 -28.04 6.28
N ARG A 402 -14.07 -27.62 5.73
CA ARG A 402 -14.83 -26.45 6.22
C ARG A 402 -16.16 -26.81 6.88
N GLY A 403 -16.62 -28.05 6.73
CA GLY A 403 -17.83 -28.51 7.40
C GLY A 403 -18.46 -29.74 6.77
N GLY A 404 -19.68 -30.06 7.21
CA GLY A 404 -20.43 -31.24 6.79
C GLY A 404 -21.62 -31.53 7.70
N SER A 405 -22.36 -32.58 7.40
CA SER A 405 -23.60 -32.93 8.13
C SER A 405 -23.41 -33.71 9.43
N ALA A 406 -22.17 -33.89 9.90
CA ALA A 406 -21.90 -34.45 11.23
C ALA A 406 -21.08 -33.46 12.08
N GLN A 407 -21.50 -33.28 13.33
CA GLN A 407 -20.71 -32.68 14.41
C GLN A 407 -19.44 -33.48 14.77
N GLU A 408 -19.17 -34.61 14.08
CA GLU A 408 -18.09 -35.57 14.34
C GLU A 408 -17.03 -35.61 13.21
N ILE A 409 -16.70 -34.48 12.58
CA ILE A 409 -15.50 -34.43 11.73
C ILE A 409 -14.22 -34.53 12.60
N SER A 410 -14.32 -34.19 13.90
CA SER A 410 -13.20 -34.19 14.84
C SER A 410 -12.70 -35.57 15.26
N THR A 411 -13.38 -36.67 14.95
CA THR A 411 -12.99 -38.03 15.40
C THR A 411 -12.46 -38.94 14.29
N PHE A 412 -12.58 -38.56 13.02
CA PHE A 412 -12.02 -39.32 11.89
C PHE A 412 -10.80 -38.64 11.26
N VAL A 413 -10.73 -37.29 11.31
CA VAL A 413 -9.58 -36.52 10.83
C VAL A 413 -8.48 -36.44 11.90
N TYR A 414 -8.86 -36.47 13.18
CA TYR A 414 -7.95 -36.77 14.27
C TYR A 414 -8.07 -38.26 14.56
N GLY A 415 -6.98 -39.01 14.38
CA GLY A 415 -6.76 -40.12 15.28
C GLY A 415 -6.88 -39.60 16.73
N PRO A 416 -7.26 -40.43 17.71
CA PRO A 416 -7.30 -39.97 19.12
C PRO A 416 -6.01 -39.22 19.44
N GLU A 417 -6.02 -38.16 20.26
CA GLU A 417 -4.79 -37.49 20.71
C GLU A 417 -3.82 -38.55 21.25
N ILE A 418 -2.92 -39.01 20.39
CA ILE A 418 -1.95 -40.02 20.76
C ILE A 418 -0.85 -39.22 21.45
N SER A 419 -0.76 -39.34 22.76
CA SER A 419 0.41 -38.84 23.49
C SER A 419 1.68 -39.39 22.82
N ALA A 420 2.79 -38.65 22.85
CA ALA A 420 4.08 -39.13 22.33
C ALA A 420 4.46 -40.52 22.87
N GLU A 421 3.91 -40.87 24.05
CA GLU A 421 4.03 -42.15 24.75
C GLU A 421 3.11 -43.27 24.21
N GLU A 422 1.95 -42.97 23.63
CA GLU A 422 1.08 -43.97 22.99
C GLU A 422 1.46 -44.23 21.52
N LEU A 423 2.08 -43.27 20.84
CA LEU A 423 2.56 -43.41 19.45
C LEU A 423 3.80 -44.32 19.39
N THR A 424 4.59 -44.31 20.47
CA THR A 424 5.73 -45.22 20.65
C THR A 424 5.32 -46.65 21.02
N ALA A 425 4.10 -46.85 21.54
CA ALA A 425 3.62 -48.15 22.01
C ALA A 425 2.99 -49.04 20.92
N GLN A 426 2.68 -48.50 19.73
CA GLN A 426 1.97 -49.22 18.65
C GLN A 426 2.86 -49.58 17.43
N LEU A 427 4.16 -49.27 17.46
CA LEU A 427 5.08 -49.64 16.39
C LEU A 427 5.53 -51.12 16.51
N PRO A 428 5.63 -51.87 15.39
CA PRO A 428 6.05 -53.26 15.44
C PRO A 428 7.46 -53.38 16.03
N SER A 429 7.66 -54.43 16.83
CA SER A 429 8.92 -54.77 17.49
C SER A 429 10.07 -54.88 16.47
N GLY A 430 10.81 -53.78 16.30
CA GLY A 430 11.88 -53.65 15.30
C GLY A 430 12.44 -52.23 15.13
N ILE A 431 11.73 -51.20 15.60
CA ILE A 431 12.23 -49.82 15.64
C ILE A 431 12.72 -49.52 17.06
N VAL A 432 13.97 -49.06 17.17
CA VAL A 432 14.62 -48.65 18.42
C VAL A 432 13.83 -47.50 19.03
N GLU A 433 13.42 -47.63 20.30
CA GLU A 433 12.83 -46.55 21.11
C GLU A 433 13.61 -45.24 20.93
N GLY A 434 12.91 -44.17 20.53
CA GLY A 434 13.46 -42.80 20.57
C GLY A 434 14.32 -42.36 19.36
N ALA A 435 14.26 -43.03 18.21
CA ALA A 435 14.91 -42.52 17.00
C ALA A 435 14.04 -41.43 16.32
N PRO A 436 14.56 -40.20 16.10
CA PRO A 436 13.78 -39.12 15.50
C PRO A 436 13.49 -39.38 14.00
N LEU A 437 12.28 -39.02 13.56
CA LEU A 437 11.86 -39.07 12.15
C LEU A 437 12.84 -38.31 11.27
N ASN A 438 13.21 -38.87 10.11
CA ASN A 438 14.16 -38.23 9.20
C ASN A 438 13.42 -37.50 8.08
N CYS A 439 13.62 -36.18 8.00
CA CYS A 439 12.99 -35.24 7.10
C CYS A 439 14.04 -34.54 6.23
N PRO A 440 14.57 -35.19 5.19
CA PRO A 440 15.67 -34.68 4.37
C PRO A 440 15.33 -33.48 3.49
N VAL A 441 14.04 -33.16 3.33
CA VAL A 441 13.58 -32.08 2.44
C VAL A 441 12.73 -31.10 3.23
N GLU A 442 13.23 -29.86 3.33
CA GLU A 442 12.43 -28.71 3.72
C GLU A 442 11.82 -28.07 2.46
N ILE A 443 10.53 -27.76 2.51
CA ILE A 443 9.74 -27.17 1.44
C ILE A 443 9.41 -25.73 1.86
N PRO A 444 10.10 -24.73 1.28
CA PRO A 444 10.04 -23.35 1.73
C PRO A 444 8.82 -22.59 1.17
N VAL A 445 7.61 -23.10 1.42
CA VAL A 445 6.36 -22.48 0.95
C VAL A 445 6.21 -21.07 1.54
N GLY A 446 6.47 -20.88 2.83
CA GLY A 446 6.40 -19.55 3.45
C GLY A 446 7.33 -18.53 2.80
N ASN A 447 8.59 -18.90 2.58
CA ASN A 447 9.55 -18.01 1.90
C ASN A 447 9.12 -17.65 0.47
N LEU A 448 8.43 -18.56 -0.23
CA LEU A 448 7.86 -18.28 -1.55
C LEU A 448 6.72 -17.26 -1.46
N ILE A 449 5.81 -17.41 -0.48
CA ILE A 449 4.69 -16.47 -0.27
C ILE A 449 5.22 -15.07 0.04
N ASP A 450 6.25 -14.95 0.89
CA ASP A 450 6.89 -13.68 1.21
C ASP A 450 7.48 -13.00 -0.01
N GLU A 451 8.23 -13.77 -0.81
CA GLU A 451 8.86 -13.27 -2.02
C GLU A 451 7.82 -12.83 -3.06
N ILE A 452 6.73 -13.59 -3.21
CA ILE A 452 5.63 -13.22 -4.11
C ILE A 452 4.95 -11.93 -3.65
N THR A 453 4.58 -11.85 -2.38
CA THR A 453 3.88 -10.70 -1.80
C THR A 453 4.72 -9.43 -1.98
N SER A 454 6.03 -9.57 -1.77
CA SER A 454 7.00 -8.54 -2.03
C SER A 454 7.09 -8.07 -3.48
N GLN A 455 7.33 -9.00 -4.39
CA GLN A 455 7.58 -8.65 -5.78
C GLN A 455 6.32 -8.01 -6.38
N SER A 456 5.14 -8.47 -5.95
CA SER A 456 3.84 -7.84 -6.22
C SER A 456 3.76 -6.39 -5.72
N MET A 457 4.07 -6.14 -4.44
CA MET A 457 4.06 -4.77 -3.87
C MET A 457 5.09 -3.86 -4.53
N ALA A 458 6.30 -4.35 -4.79
CA ALA A 458 7.33 -3.62 -5.52
C ALA A 458 6.87 -3.25 -6.93
N MET A 459 6.19 -4.16 -7.63
CA MET A 459 5.63 -3.91 -8.96
C MET A 459 4.52 -2.87 -8.91
N LEU A 460 3.59 -2.95 -7.95
CA LEU A 460 2.52 -1.95 -7.75
C LEU A 460 3.09 -0.55 -7.50
N ASN A 461 4.03 -0.41 -6.56
CA ASN A 461 4.67 0.87 -6.21
C ASN A 461 5.43 1.49 -7.40
N LYS A 462 6.10 0.64 -8.20
CA LYS A 462 6.82 1.08 -9.40
C LYS A 462 5.86 1.57 -10.49
N GLN A 463 4.74 0.87 -10.69
CA GLN A 463 3.70 1.31 -11.62
C GLN A 463 3.06 2.64 -11.19
N ASP A 464 2.80 2.83 -9.90
CA ASP A 464 2.31 4.11 -9.36
C ASP A 464 3.28 5.26 -9.57
N SER A 465 4.56 5.01 -9.27
CA SER A 465 5.62 5.98 -9.47
C SER A 465 5.69 6.42 -10.93
N LEU A 466 5.70 5.46 -11.87
CA LEU A 466 5.71 5.75 -13.30
C LEU A 466 4.46 6.55 -13.73
N ALA A 467 3.27 6.11 -13.34
CA ALA A 467 2.02 6.78 -13.68
C ALA A 467 1.98 8.23 -13.14
N ASN A 468 2.51 8.46 -11.94
CA ASN A 468 2.59 9.78 -11.34
C ASN A 468 3.58 10.67 -12.10
N TRP A 469 4.79 10.19 -12.41
CA TRP A 469 5.77 10.96 -13.19
C TRP A 469 5.25 11.32 -14.59
N LEU A 470 4.57 10.39 -15.27
CA LEU A 470 3.93 10.66 -16.56
C LEU A 470 2.82 11.71 -16.45
N THR A 471 2.02 11.66 -15.37
CA THR A 471 0.99 12.68 -15.11
C THR A 471 1.62 14.05 -14.86
N GLN A 472 2.71 14.11 -14.09
CA GLN A 472 3.45 15.35 -13.86
C GLN A 472 4.08 15.90 -15.14
N LEU A 473 4.67 15.04 -15.97
CA LEU A 473 5.21 15.44 -17.28
C LEU A 473 4.12 16.06 -18.16
N ALA A 474 2.96 15.38 -18.28
CA ALA A 474 1.81 15.89 -19.03
C ALA A 474 1.32 17.23 -18.50
N SER A 475 1.23 17.37 -17.17
CA SER A 475 0.84 18.61 -16.50
C SER A 475 1.80 19.76 -16.83
N LYS A 476 3.12 19.54 -16.75
CA LYS A 476 4.14 20.56 -17.01
C LYS A 476 4.21 20.98 -18.48
N ILE A 477 4.00 20.05 -19.42
CA ILE A 477 3.87 20.40 -20.85
C ILE A 477 2.58 21.21 -21.07
N GLY A 478 1.49 20.89 -20.37
CA GLY A 478 0.24 21.68 -20.40
C GLY A 478 0.44 23.10 -19.87
N GLU A 479 1.17 23.24 -18.75
CA GLU A 479 1.56 24.53 -18.17
C GLU A 479 2.41 25.34 -19.16
N MET A 480 3.38 24.73 -19.82
CA MET A 480 4.18 25.36 -20.88
C MET A 480 3.28 25.93 -21.99
N ASN A 481 2.33 25.14 -22.51
CA ASN A 481 1.40 25.58 -23.54
C ASN A 481 0.51 26.76 -23.10
N LEU A 482 0.15 26.82 -21.82
CA LEU A 482 -0.61 27.91 -21.21
C LEU A 482 0.24 29.17 -21.05
N LEU A 483 1.49 29.04 -20.57
CA LEU A 483 2.42 30.17 -20.43
C LEU A 483 2.71 30.82 -21.79
N ILE A 484 2.91 30.00 -22.83
CA ILE A 484 3.12 30.48 -24.20
C ILE A 484 1.86 31.12 -24.78
N SER A 485 0.65 30.67 -24.43
CA SER A 485 -0.58 31.34 -24.88
C SER A 485 -0.78 32.73 -24.28
N GLN A 486 -0.07 33.06 -23.21
CA GLN A 486 -0.08 34.41 -22.62
C GLN A 486 0.84 35.40 -23.36
N CYS A 487 1.56 34.96 -24.39
CA CYS A 487 2.37 35.82 -25.24
C CYS A 487 1.48 36.66 -26.17
N THR A 488 0.95 37.77 -25.65
CA THR A 488 0.00 38.66 -26.33
C THR A 488 0.41 40.13 -26.24
N ASP A 489 -0.13 40.95 -27.14
CA ASP A 489 0.03 42.41 -27.16
C ASP A 489 -0.56 43.11 -25.93
N GLN A 490 -1.49 42.47 -25.20
CA GLN A 490 -2.05 43.00 -23.96
C GLN A 490 -1.00 43.20 -22.86
N LYS A 491 0.14 42.49 -22.92
CA LYS A 491 1.27 42.68 -21.99
C LYS A 491 2.22 43.79 -22.45
N CYS A 492 2.06 44.30 -23.66
CA CYS A 492 2.84 45.42 -24.18
C CYS A 492 2.24 46.76 -23.75
N GLN A 493 3.10 47.72 -23.42
CA GLN A 493 2.69 49.08 -23.03
C GLN A 493 2.97 50.05 -24.18
N ALA A 494 1.94 50.81 -24.56
CA ALA A 494 2.09 51.85 -25.57
C ALA A 494 2.68 53.13 -24.95
N ASN A 495 3.69 53.67 -25.61
CA ASN A 495 4.34 54.92 -25.27
C ASN A 495 4.11 55.90 -26.43
N CYS A 496 3.18 56.83 -26.23
CA CYS A 496 2.75 57.80 -27.23
C CYS A 496 3.39 59.17 -26.97
N LYS A 497 3.99 59.77 -28.00
CA LYS A 497 4.60 61.09 -27.95
C LYS A 497 3.91 62.05 -28.91
N CYS A 498 3.53 63.20 -28.38
CA CYS A 498 3.03 64.33 -29.14
C CYS A 498 4.18 65.07 -29.81
N GLN A 499 4.21 65.13 -31.14
CA GLN A 499 5.05 66.10 -31.83
C GLN A 499 4.37 67.46 -31.74
N TYR A 500 4.90 68.34 -30.87
CA TYR A 500 4.28 69.62 -30.56
C TYR A 500 4.04 70.44 -31.83
N ASN A 501 2.83 70.97 -31.96
CA ASN A 501 2.46 71.86 -33.03
C ASN A 501 2.92 73.29 -32.72
N PRO A 502 3.94 73.85 -33.40
CA PRO A 502 4.46 75.19 -33.11
C PRO A 502 3.43 76.29 -33.32
N CYS A 503 2.37 76.01 -34.09
CA CYS A 503 1.28 76.94 -34.34
C CYS A 503 0.13 76.86 -33.33
N PHE A 504 0.19 75.92 -32.38
CA PHE A 504 -0.85 75.71 -31.38
C PHE A 504 -0.97 76.92 -30.44
N GLY A 505 -2.16 77.50 -30.36
CA GLY A 505 -2.44 78.66 -29.51
C GLY A 505 -2.03 80.03 -30.11
N LEU A 506 -1.42 80.06 -31.30
CA LEU A 506 -1.15 81.31 -32.05
C LEU A 506 -2.42 81.84 -32.76
N CYS A 507 -3.50 82.01 -31.99
CA CYS A 507 -4.79 82.50 -32.45
C CYS A 507 -5.04 83.90 -31.88
N GLY A 508 -5.15 84.90 -32.76
CA GLY A 508 -5.47 86.29 -32.40
C GLY A 508 -6.55 86.88 -33.32
N PRO A 509 -7.26 87.94 -32.90
CA PRO A 509 -8.30 88.56 -33.73
C PRO A 509 -7.64 89.38 -34.85
N LEU A 510 -7.43 88.72 -36.01
CA LEU A 510 -6.89 89.27 -37.27
C LEU A 510 -5.49 89.92 -37.17
N PRO A 511 -4.64 89.77 -38.22
CA PRO A 511 -4.97 89.40 -39.58
C PRO A 511 -4.90 87.89 -39.88
N ASN A 512 -4.71 87.00 -38.89
CA ASN A 512 -4.56 85.56 -39.17
C ASN A 512 -5.68 84.71 -38.53
N PRO A 513 -6.77 84.38 -39.28
CA PRO A 513 -7.78 83.45 -38.80
C PRO A 513 -7.15 82.06 -38.63
N CYS A 514 -7.40 81.40 -37.49
CA CYS A 514 -6.76 80.10 -37.18
C CYS A 514 -7.00 79.11 -38.32
N THR A 515 -5.93 78.74 -39.04
CA THR A 515 -6.01 77.62 -39.97
C THR A 515 -6.39 76.37 -39.17
N PRO A 516 -7.20 75.44 -39.72
CA PRO A 516 -7.65 74.25 -38.99
C PRO A 516 -6.50 73.46 -38.34
N SER A 517 -5.32 73.48 -38.97
CA SER A 517 -4.06 72.89 -38.50
C SER A 517 -3.47 73.54 -37.23
N CYS A 518 -3.87 74.75 -36.82
CA CYS A 518 -3.36 75.41 -35.59
C CYS A 518 -4.23 75.15 -34.35
N ARG A 519 -5.33 74.39 -34.49
CA ARG A 519 -6.27 74.07 -33.39
C ARG A 519 -5.89 72.81 -32.62
N THR A 520 -4.96 72.01 -33.13
CA THR A 520 -4.52 70.75 -32.52
C THR A 520 -3.22 70.94 -31.75
N MET A 521 -3.11 70.35 -30.57
CA MET A 521 -1.91 70.45 -29.72
C MET A 521 -0.70 69.73 -30.35
N CYS A 522 -0.98 68.67 -31.11
CA CYS A 522 0.02 67.84 -31.77
C CYS A 522 -0.14 67.94 -33.29
N LEU A 523 0.98 67.93 -34.02
CA LEU A 523 1.01 67.78 -35.48
C LEU A 523 0.87 66.31 -35.88
N ASP A 524 1.53 65.44 -35.12
CA ASP A 524 1.50 63.99 -35.31
C ASP A 524 1.66 63.29 -33.94
N CYS A 525 1.16 62.06 -33.86
CA CYS A 525 1.28 61.20 -32.68
C CYS A 525 2.21 60.02 -33.01
N ALA A 526 3.46 60.10 -32.55
CA ALA A 526 4.41 58.99 -32.70
C ALA A 526 4.23 58.01 -31.53
N GLY A 527 3.82 56.77 -31.83
CA GLY A 527 3.66 55.71 -30.84
C GLY A 527 4.72 54.62 -30.99
N ARG A 528 5.14 54.04 -29.87
CA ARG A 528 5.91 52.79 -29.83
C ARG A 528 5.39 51.86 -28.74
N CYS A 529 5.59 50.57 -28.89
CA CYS A 529 5.24 49.57 -27.89
C CYS A 529 6.52 49.06 -27.20
N GLU A 530 6.49 48.97 -25.87
CA GLU A 530 7.60 48.53 -25.02
C GLU A 530 7.08 47.50 -23.99
N GLY A 531 7.97 46.68 -23.43
CA GLY A 531 7.62 45.66 -22.44
C GLY A 531 7.92 44.24 -22.87
N GLU A 532 7.61 43.29 -21.99
CA GLU A 532 7.85 41.87 -22.17
C GLU A 532 6.54 41.17 -22.55
N PRO A 533 6.40 40.65 -23.78
CA PRO A 533 5.14 40.05 -24.22
C PRO A 533 4.87 38.70 -23.54
N CYS A 534 5.90 38.02 -23.02
CA CYS A 534 5.84 36.66 -22.48
C CYS A 534 6.39 36.58 -21.04
N PRO A 535 5.92 35.64 -20.21
CA PRO A 535 6.46 35.40 -18.87
C PRO A 535 7.74 34.53 -18.92
N TRP A 536 8.88 35.09 -19.35
CA TRP A 536 10.10 34.33 -19.63
C TRP A 536 10.66 33.55 -18.44
N GLN A 537 10.60 34.09 -17.23
CA GLN A 537 11.10 33.41 -16.03
C GLN A 537 10.33 32.11 -15.75
N GLN A 538 9.00 32.15 -15.88
CA GLN A 538 8.14 30.98 -15.67
C GLN A 538 8.39 29.95 -16.77
N ILE A 539 8.45 30.38 -18.04
CA ILE A 539 8.78 29.52 -19.19
C ILE A 539 10.14 28.82 -18.99
N ALA A 540 11.14 29.54 -18.48
CA ALA A 540 12.47 28.98 -18.19
C ALA A 540 12.42 27.93 -17.07
N SER A 541 11.73 28.19 -15.96
CA SER A 541 11.54 27.23 -14.85
C SER A 541 10.83 25.98 -15.34
N THR A 542 9.68 26.12 -16.01
CA THR A 542 8.89 24.99 -16.52
C THR A 542 9.70 24.15 -17.52
N THR A 543 10.57 24.76 -18.33
CA THR A 543 11.47 24.01 -19.23
C THR A 543 12.45 23.12 -18.47
N ALA A 544 13.02 23.62 -17.37
CA ALA A 544 13.96 22.86 -16.54
C ALA A 544 13.25 21.69 -15.83
N GLU A 545 12.06 21.93 -15.29
CA GLU A 545 11.24 20.92 -14.63
C GLU A 545 10.81 19.80 -15.61
N ILE A 546 10.41 20.15 -16.84
CA ILE A 546 10.09 19.14 -17.88
C ILE A 546 11.29 18.21 -18.12
N LYS A 547 12.50 18.77 -18.21
CA LYS A 547 13.71 17.98 -18.43
C LYS A 547 13.99 17.06 -17.25
N GLU A 548 13.92 17.56 -16.03
CA GLU A 548 14.16 16.78 -14.80
C GLU A 548 13.21 15.58 -14.71
N ILE A 549 11.90 15.81 -14.93
CA ILE A 549 10.89 14.75 -14.91
C ILE A 549 11.14 13.74 -16.04
N GLU A 550 11.44 14.21 -17.26
CA GLU A 550 11.74 13.32 -18.39
C GLU A 550 12.98 12.45 -18.13
N ASP A 551 14.04 12.99 -17.52
CA ASP A 551 15.25 12.24 -17.16
C ASP A 551 14.95 11.17 -16.09
N ILE A 552 14.11 11.46 -15.09
CA ILE A 552 13.64 10.48 -14.09
C ILE A 552 12.87 9.34 -14.77
N ILE A 553 11.96 9.65 -15.70
CA ILE A 553 11.19 8.64 -16.44
C ILE A 553 12.12 7.74 -17.25
N PHE A 554 13.12 8.30 -17.93
CA PHE A 554 14.09 7.49 -18.68
C PHE A 554 14.97 6.63 -17.78
N GLY A 555 15.34 7.11 -16.59
CA GLY A 555 16.03 6.29 -15.58
C GLY A 555 15.19 5.07 -15.18
N PHE A 556 13.93 5.31 -14.82
CA PHE A 556 12.99 4.23 -14.49
C PHE A 556 12.80 3.25 -15.65
N LEU A 557 12.62 3.75 -16.87
CA LEU A 557 12.47 2.91 -18.05
C LEU A 557 13.72 2.05 -18.27
N GLY A 558 14.92 2.58 -18.04
CA GLY A 558 16.17 1.82 -18.13
C GLY A 558 16.25 0.65 -17.13
N GLU A 559 15.78 0.87 -15.90
CA GLU A 559 15.69 -0.18 -14.87
C GLU A 559 14.61 -1.22 -15.18
N ALA A 560 13.52 -0.81 -15.84
CA ALA A 560 12.40 -1.69 -16.18
C ALA A 560 12.77 -2.85 -17.12
N ASP A 561 13.85 -2.73 -17.89
CA ASP A 561 14.40 -3.82 -18.71
C ASP A 561 14.96 -4.98 -17.85
N GLN A 562 15.30 -4.72 -16.58
CA GLN A 562 15.82 -5.71 -15.64
C GLN A 562 14.75 -6.33 -14.72
N ILE A 563 13.61 -5.66 -14.53
CA ILE A 563 12.58 -6.06 -13.56
C ILE A 563 11.62 -7.13 -14.11
N VAL A 564 11.26 -7.03 -15.39
CA VAL A 564 10.38 -8.03 -16.04
C VAL A 564 10.99 -9.45 -16.02
N PRO A 565 12.30 -9.64 -16.28
CA PRO A 565 12.96 -10.93 -16.10
C PRO A 565 12.86 -11.51 -14.69
N THR A 566 12.98 -10.68 -13.64
CA THR A 566 12.92 -11.16 -12.23
C THR A 566 11.54 -11.72 -11.88
N ALA A 567 10.46 -11.10 -12.36
CA ALA A 567 9.10 -11.62 -12.18
C ALA A 567 8.80 -12.85 -13.07
N ALA A 568 9.47 -12.97 -14.23
CA ALA A 568 9.38 -14.15 -15.09
C ALA A 568 10.10 -15.39 -14.50
N ASN A 569 10.92 -15.22 -13.47
CA ASN A 569 11.51 -16.34 -12.73
C ASN A 569 10.46 -17.14 -11.93
N PHE A 570 9.29 -16.56 -11.65
CA PHE A 570 8.16 -17.29 -11.03
C PHE A 570 7.37 -18.15 -12.03
N THR A 571 7.64 -18.02 -13.34
CA THR A 571 6.91 -18.71 -14.42
C THR A 571 7.76 -19.58 -15.35
N THR A 572 9.05 -19.35 -15.47
CA THR A 572 9.90 -20.05 -16.46
C THR A 572 10.38 -21.43 -16.02
N SER A 573 10.43 -22.34 -17.00
CA SER A 573 10.70 -23.78 -16.86
C SER A 573 12.17 -24.18 -16.91
N THR A 574 13.11 -23.25 -17.08
CA THR A 574 14.55 -23.56 -17.22
C THR A 574 15.47 -22.51 -16.58
N PRO A 575 16.52 -22.93 -15.83
CA PRO A 575 17.47 -22.05 -15.16
C PRO A 575 18.64 -21.61 -16.06
N GLU A 576 18.41 -21.43 -17.37
CA GLU A 576 19.50 -21.09 -18.29
C GLU A 576 19.38 -19.65 -18.79
N ASN A 577 20.34 -18.81 -18.33
CA ASN A 577 20.73 -17.48 -18.82
C ASN A 577 20.25 -16.23 -18.08
N THR A 578 19.88 -16.30 -16.80
CA THR A 578 19.80 -15.11 -15.94
C THR A 578 20.90 -15.20 -14.90
N GLY A 579 21.97 -14.40 -15.04
CA GLY A 579 23.15 -14.41 -14.17
C GLY A 579 22.92 -13.92 -12.73
N LEU A 580 21.86 -14.39 -12.06
CA LEU A 580 21.59 -14.22 -10.63
C LEU A 580 21.44 -15.62 -9.98
N GLU A 581 22.35 -15.97 -9.08
CA GLU A 581 22.43 -17.29 -8.44
C GLU A 581 21.44 -17.54 -7.27
N SER A 582 20.52 -16.61 -6.97
CA SER A 582 19.66 -16.65 -5.76
C SER A 582 18.19 -16.35 -6.04
N GLY A 583 17.33 -17.37 -5.91
CA GLY A 583 15.87 -17.23 -5.90
C GLY A 583 15.16 -18.54 -5.51
N VAL A 584 13.98 -18.44 -4.87
CA VAL A 584 13.06 -19.56 -4.60
C VAL A 584 12.15 -19.73 -5.82
N PHE A 585 12.30 -20.82 -6.55
CA PHE A 585 11.55 -21.04 -7.80
C PHE A 585 10.28 -21.87 -7.53
N LEU A 586 9.17 -21.44 -8.14
CA LEU A 586 7.87 -22.12 -8.04
C LEU A 586 7.94 -23.59 -8.49
N ARG A 587 8.79 -23.90 -9.48
CA ARG A 587 9.04 -25.27 -9.96
C ARG A 587 9.72 -26.12 -8.89
N ASP A 588 10.77 -25.62 -8.26
CA ASP A 588 11.55 -26.39 -7.29
C ASP A 588 10.67 -26.78 -6.08
N ILE A 589 9.75 -25.90 -5.68
CA ILE A 589 8.74 -26.19 -4.65
C ILE A 589 7.69 -27.20 -5.14
N ARG A 590 7.18 -27.07 -6.38
CA ARG A 590 6.25 -28.05 -6.96
C ARG A 590 6.88 -29.44 -7.07
N ASP A 591 8.15 -29.51 -7.44
CA ASP A 591 8.91 -30.76 -7.54
C ASP A 591 9.10 -31.36 -6.15
N ALA A 592 9.48 -30.56 -5.14
CA ALA A 592 9.61 -31.01 -3.76
C ALA A 592 8.28 -31.53 -3.16
N LEU A 593 7.17 -30.80 -3.37
CA LEU A 593 5.83 -31.25 -2.98
C LEU A 593 5.41 -32.52 -3.76
N SER A 594 5.80 -32.63 -5.03
CA SER A 594 5.53 -33.82 -5.85
C SER A 594 6.36 -35.04 -5.46
N LEU A 595 7.51 -34.86 -4.82
CA LEU A 595 8.32 -35.94 -4.27
C LEU A 595 7.76 -36.42 -2.92
N CYS A 596 7.07 -35.55 -2.18
CA CYS A 596 6.45 -35.86 -0.89
C CYS A 596 5.10 -36.60 -1.02
N ARG A 597 5.08 -37.69 -1.78
CA ARG A 597 3.89 -38.51 -2.04
C ARG A 597 3.93 -39.79 -1.20
N GLY A 598 3.61 -39.69 0.08
CA GLY A 598 3.36 -40.86 0.93
C GLY A 598 1.88 -41.19 1.08
N ARG A 599 1.59 -42.45 1.43
CA ARG A 599 0.26 -42.98 1.71
C ARG A 599 0.14 -43.28 3.21
N LEU A 600 -0.96 -42.85 3.83
CA LEU A 600 -1.39 -43.35 5.14
C LEU A 600 -2.35 -44.52 4.92
N THR A 601 -2.04 -45.71 5.42
CA THR A 601 -2.95 -46.86 5.35
C THR A 601 -3.92 -46.88 6.53
N GLU A 602 -5.05 -47.59 6.39
CA GLU A 602 -6.08 -47.76 7.43
C GLU A 602 -5.55 -48.39 8.75
N GLU A 603 -4.34 -48.92 8.72
CA GLU A 603 -3.67 -49.60 9.85
C GLU A 603 -2.60 -48.71 10.52
N GLY A 604 -2.44 -47.46 10.11
CA GLY A 604 -1.48 -46.51 10.70
C GLY A 604 -0.02 -46.74 10.26
N GLU A 605 0.22 -47.57 9.24
CA GLU A 605 1.56 -47.77 8.66
C GLU A 605 1.84 -46.71 7.58
N LEU A 606 2.95 -45.99 7.71
CA LEU A 606 3.47 -45.05 6.71
C LEU A 606 4.12 -45.81 5.55
N GLU A 607 3.35 -46.20 4.54
CA GLU A 607 3.89 -46.54 3.22
C GLU A 607 4.14 -45.25 2.42
N GLY A 608 5.23 -44.56 2.76
CA GLY A 608 5.75 -43.41 2.01
C GLY A 608 5.96 -42.14 2.83
N TRP A 609 6.35 -41.06 2.15
CA TRP A 609 6.83 -39.83 2.77
C TRP A 609 5.68 -38.93 3.28
N ALA A 610 5.69 -38.57 4.56
CA ALA A 610 4.70 -37.69 5.19
C ALA A 610 5.11 -36.22 5.08
N LEU A 611 4.13 -35.34 4.85
CA LEU A 611 4.30 -33.90 4.90
C LEU A 611 3.99 -33.39 6.33
N LEU A 612 4.97 -32.79 7.00
CA LEU A 612 4.79 -32.18 8.32
C LEU A 612 4.92 -30.66 8.21
N ASP A 613 4.09 -29.92 8.93
CA ASP A 613 4.29 -28.48 9.07
C ASP A 613 5.46 -28.17 10.04
N CYS A 614 5.97 -26.95 10.00
CA CYS A 614 7.07 -26.53 10.87
C CYS A 614 6.78 -26.71 12.38
N PRO A 615 5.62 -26.28 12.92
CA PRO A 615 5.30 -26.51 14.34
C PRO A 615 5.33 -27.99 14.73
N THR A 616 4.84 -28.89 13.87
CA THR A 616 4.87 -30.34 14.11
C THR A 616 6.28 -30.92 13.98
N ALA A 617 7.08 -30.45 13.02
CA ALA A 617 8.47 -30.85 12.86
C ALA A 617 9.32 -30.50 14.10
N VAL A 618 9.11 -29.30 14.66
CA VAL A 618 9.78 -28.84 15.89
C VAL A 618 9.29 -29.63 17.11
N SER A 619 7.97 -29.84 17.25
CA SER A 619 7.40 -30.58 18.40
C SER A 619 7.86 -32.04 18.45
N LEU A 620 8.01 -32.68 17.28
CA LEU A 620 8.49 -34.05 17.13
C LEU A 620 10.02 -34.17 17.13
N SER A 621 10.76 -33.06 17.23
CA SER A 621 12.24 -33.04 17.21
C SER A 621 12.81 -33.84 16.03
N VAL A 622 12.24 -33.66 14.84
CA VAL A 622 12.65 -34.42 13.64
C VAL A 622 14.07 -34.10 13.22
N ILE A 623 14.75 -35.05 12.59
CA ILE A 623 16.05 -34.83 11.94
C ILE A 623 15.79 -34.12 10.62
N GLY A 624 16.21 -32.87 10.52
CA GLY A 624 16.07 -32.07 9.30
C GLY A 624 17.14 -32.40 8.24
N PRO A 625 17.15 -31.65 7.12
CA PRO A 625 18.06 -31.84 5.98
C PRO A 625 19.56 -31.83 6.35
N ASP A 626 19.91 -31.22 7.49
CA ASP A 626 21.28 -31.02 7.96
C ASP A 626 21.78 -32.14 8.87
N ASN A 627 21.03 -33.24 8.99
CA ASN A 627 21.26 -34.30 9.97
C ASN A 627 21.25 -33.80 11.43
N GLY A 628 20.69 -32.62 11.67
CA GLY A 628 20.46 -32.03 13.00
C GLY A 628 18.97 -31.99 13.33
N ILE A 629 18.65 -31.86 14.62
CA ILE A 629 17.26 -31.71 15.08
C ILE A 629 16.73 -30.34 14.63
N VAL A 630 15.54 -30.32 14.03
CA VAL A 630 14.84 -29.08 13.69
C VAL A 630 14.32 -28.44 14.98
N THR A 631 14.94 -27.33 15.40
CA THR A 631 14.55 -26.59 16.61
C THR A 631 13.78 -25.30 16.31
N ASP A 632 13.90 -24.79 15.09
CA ASP A 632 13.23 -23.59 14.61
C ASP A 632 13.15 -23.64 13.07
N CYS A 633 12.07 -23.10 12.51
CA CYS A 633 11.82 -23.04 11.08
C CYS A 633 10.79 -21.95 10.78
N HIS A 634 10.70 -21.55 9.51
CA HIS A 634 9.63 -20.64 9.11
C HIS A 634 8.28 -21.33 9.35
N SER A 635 7.37 -20.67 10.07
CA SER A 635 6.11 -21.28 10.57
C SER A 635 5.21 -21.86 9.49
N GLN A 636 5.41 -21.43 8.24
CA GLN A 636 4.66 -21.84 7.05
C GLN A 636 5.45 -22.77 6.11
N ASN A 637 6.64 -23.22 6.51
CA ASN A 637 7.38 -24.23 5.76
C ASN A 637 6.89 -25.63 6.11
N PHE A 638 7.06 -26.55 5.17
CA PHE A 638 6.74 -27.96 5.35
C PHE A 638 8.00 -28.81 5.27
N PHE A 639 7.95 -30.00 5.85
CA PHE A 639 9.02 -30.99 5.87
C PHE A 639 8.50 -32.29 5.28
N CYS A 640 9.29 -32.89 4.40
CA CYS A 640 8.99 -34.20 3.87
C CYS A 640 9.76 -35.28 4.63
N CYS A 641 9.04 -36.16 5.32
CA CYS A 641 9.58 -37.07 6.33
C CYS A 641 9.34 -38.53 5.98
N GLY A 642 10.31 -39.41 6.22
CA GLY A 642 10.21 -40.84 5.93
C GLY A 642 10.77 -41.71 7.06
N SER A 643 10.52 -43.02 6.99
CA SER A 643 11.08 -43.97 7.96
C SER A 643 12.60 -44.07 7.83
N ALA A 644 13.28 -44.23 8.97
CA ALA A 644 14.73 -44.31 9.05
C ALA A 644 15.27 -45.49 8.21
N GLY A 645 15.92 -45.20 7.09
CA GLY A 645 16.45 -46.21 6.14
C GLY A 645 16.02 -46.02 4.67
N ALA A 646 15.14 -45.05 4.36
CA ALA A 646 14.81 -44.72 2.98
C ALA A 646 16.07 -44.27 2.20
N ASN A 647 16.33 -44.87 1.04
CA ASN A 647 17.59 -44.72 0.32
C ASN A 647 17.63 -43.39 -0.46
N PHE A 648 18.13 -42.33 0.18
CA PHE A 648 18.11 -40.93 -0.31
C PHE A 648 18.82 -40.69 -1.67
N GLU A 649 19.75 -41.56 -2.06
CA GLU A 649 20.45 -41.48 -3.35
C GLU A 649 19.57 -41.85 -4.55
N GLN A 650 18.55 -42.69 -4.38
CA GLN A 650 17.68 -43.14 -5.49
C GLN A 650 16.61 -42.12 -5.90
N LEU A 651 16.29 -41.15 -5.03
CA LEU A 651 15.22 -40.16 -5.26
C LEU A 651 15.73 -38.82 -5.82
N GLY A 652 17.05 -38.69 -6.10
CA GLY A 652 17.63 -37.44 -6.62
C GLY A 652 17.64 -36.27 -5.62
N VAL A 653 17.38 -36.54 -4.33
CA VAL A 653 17.26 -35.56 -3.23
C VAL A 653 18.55 -34.75 -3.01
N ASN A 654 19.72 -35.34 -3.33
CA ASN A 654 21.01 -34.64 -3.32
C ASN A 654 21.08 -33.42 -4.27
N LYS A 655 20.13 -33.24 -5.20
CA LYS A 655 20.01 -32.01 -6.00
C LYS A 655 19.31 -30.86 -5.28
N PHE A 656 18.43 -31.14 -4.31
CA PHE A 656 17.61 -30.13 -3.63
C PHE A 656 18.20 -29.68 -2.29
N ALA A 657 18.88 -30.58 -1.56
CA ALA A 657 19.42 -30.31 -0.23
C ALA A 657 20.54 -29.24 -0.18
N PRO A 658 21.53 -29.20 -1.11
CA PRO A 658 22.54 -28.14 -1.10
C PRO A 658 21.99 -26.83 -1.70
N SER A 659 21.17 -26.90 -2.76
CA SER A 659 20.80 -25.73 -3.56
C SER A 659 19.77 -24.83 -2.90
N LEU A 660 18.86 -25.36 -2.08
CA LEU A 660 17.85 -24.53 -1.41
C LEU A 660 18.44 -23.85 -0.17
N ARG A 661 19.29 -24.52 0.61
CA ARG A 661 19.95 -23.96 1.80
C ARG A 661 21.07 -22.96 1.47
N GLN A 662 21.87 -23.24 0.44
CA GLN A 662 22.87 -22.29 -0.08
C GLN A 662 22.19 -21.03 -0.64
N ARG A 663 20.96 -21.16 -1.18
CA ARG A 663 20.12 -20.03 -1.61
C ARG A 663 19.35 -19.34 -0.47
N GLN A 664 18.92 -20.06 0.57
CA GLN A 664 18.30 -19.50 1.78
C GLN A 664 19.31 -18.63 2.55
N ASN A 665 20.55 -19.08 2.70
CA ASN A 665 21.64 -18.28 3.28
C ASN A 665 21.95 -17.03 2.43
N LEU A 666 21.85 -17.12 1.10
CA LEU A 666 21.93 -15.95 0.20
C LEU A 666 20.72 -14.99 0.37
N LEU A 667 19.50 -15.49 0.58
CA LEU A 667 18.27 -14.71 0.80
C LEU A 667 18.20 -14.04 2.19
N ILE A 668 18.87 -14.62 3.19
CA ILE A 668 18.99 -14.07 4.56
C ILE A 668 20.19 -13.08 4.64
N GLY A 669 21.01 -13.01 3.58
CA GLY A 669 22.21 -12.20 3.53
C GLY A 669 23.28 -12.68 4.52
N GLN A 670 23.30 -13.98 4.84
CA GLN A 670 24.30 -14.57 5.73
C GLN A 670 25.32 -15.37 4.92
N VAL A 671 26.59 -15.01 5.07
CA VAL A 671 27.69 -15.82 4.55
C VAL A 671 27.74 -17.13 5.34
N SER A 672 27.52 -18.26 4.68
CA SER A 672 27.29 -19.57 5.31
C SER A 672 28.48 -20.11 6.12
N GLU A 673 29.68 -19.58 5.90
CA GLU A 673 30.88 -19.81 6.72
C GLU A 673 31.71 -18.51 6.79
N VAL A 674 31.74 -17.86 7.96
CA VAL A 674 32.50 -16.62 8.17
C VAL A 674 33.91 -16.94 8.66
N ASP A 675 34.91 -16.57 7.86
CA ASP A 675 36.31 -16.57 8.24
C ASP A 675 36.69 -15.18 8.76
N TRP A 676 36.60 -15.00 10.08
CA TRP A 676 36.87 -13.71 10.72
C TRP A 676 38.29 -13.19 10.52
N THR A 677 39.24 -14.02 10.04
CA THR A 677 40.59 -13.55 9.68
C THR A 677 40.60 -12.64 8.45
N LYS A 678 39.52 -12.62 7.66
CA LYS A 678 39.36 -11.78 6.47
C LYS A 678 38.87 -10.37 6.77
N ALA A 679 38.31 -10.14 7.96
CA ALA A 679 37.71 -8.86 8.34
C ALA A 679 38.73 -7.71 8.17
N GLN A 680 38.36 -6.67 7.43
CA GLN A 680 39.21 -5.51 7.18
C GLN A 680 39.19 -4.50 8.33
N SER A 681 38.08 -4.41 9.07
CA SER A 681 37.99 -3.56 10.25
C SER A 681 38.45 -4.30 11.50
N GLU A 682 39.26 -3.63 12.32
CA GLU A 682 39.68 -4.09 13.64
C GLU A 682 38.66 -3.65 14.71
N ASN A 683 38.63 -4.33 15.87
CA ASN A 683 37.84 -3.96 17.07
C ASN A 683 36.30 -3.96 16.93
N PHE A 684 35.72 -4.46 15.83
CA PHE A 684 34.26 -4.60 15.70
C PHE A 684 33.62 -5.45 16.81
N GLN A 685 34.39 -6.38 17.39
CA GLN A 685 33.97 -7.23 18.52
C GLN A 685 33.79 -6.47 19.83
N GLU A 686 34.40 -5.28 19.96
CA GLU A 686 34.25 -4.42 21.13
C GLU A 686 32.94 -3.61 21.10
N VAL A 687 32.26 -3.55 19.96
CA VAL A 687 30.93 -2.94 19.87
C VAL A 687 29.93 -3.87 20.56
N PRO A 688 29.14 -3.42 21.55
CA PRO A 688 28.23 -4.32 22.25
C PRO A 688 27.11 -4.81 21.32
N CYS A 689 26.69 -6.05 21.51
CA CYS A 689 25.55 -6.66 20.83
C CYS A 689 24.28 -6.47 21.67
N LEU A 690 23.53 -5.41 21.42
CA LEU A 690 22.28 -5.10 22.13
C LEU A 690 21.06 -5.51 21.30
N LYS A 691 20.04 -6.08 21.96
CA LYS A 691 18.79 -6.50 21.32
C LYS A 691 17.62 -5.65 21.80
N GLN A 692 16.75 -5.22 20.89
CA GLN A 692 15.62 -4.36 21.24
C GLN A 692 14.57 -5.08 22.11
N SER A 693 14.53 -6.41 22.01
CA SER A 693 13.62 -7.28 22.74
C SER A 693 14.20 -7.89 24.02
N ASP A 694 15.42 -7.50 24.41
CA ASP A 694 16.10 -7.93 25.65
C ASP A 694 15.18 -7.74 26.87
N GLU A 695 15.15 -8.72 27.77
CA GLU A 695 14.23 -8.75 28.90
C GLU A 695 14.36 -7.52 29.82
N ARG A 696 15.54 -6.89 29.88
CA ARG A 696 15.79 -5.69 30.68
C ARG A 696 14.92 -4.50 30.27
N TRP A 697 14.53 -4.39 29.00
CA TRP A 697 13.79 -3.23 28.49
C TRP A 697 12.71 -3.52 27.45
N GLY A 698 12.70 -4.69 26.81
CA GLY A 698 11.83 -4.99 25.67
C GLY A 698 10.34 -4.83 25.96
N ALA A 699 9.91 -5.08 27.21
CA ALA A 699 8.53 -4.90 27.64
C ALA A 699 8.18 -3.45 28.04
N GLN A 700 9.17 -2.55 28.18
CA GLN A 700 8.94 -1.16 28.55
C GLN A 700 8.39 -0.36 27.36
N THR A 701 7.47 0.56 27.63
CA THR A 701 6.92 1.48 26.61
C THR A 701 8.00 2.43 26.10
N TYR A 702 8.12 2.54 24.77
CA TYR A 702 9.01 3.51 24.13
C TYR A 702 8.20 4.74 23.70
N GLY A 703 8.25 5.80 24.50
CA GLY A 703 7.47 7.04 24.28
C GLY A 703 6.46 7.29 25.39
N THR A 704 5.75 8.43 25.30
CA THR A 704 4.82 8.89 26.34
C THR A 704 3.36 8.90 25.91
N GLU A 705 3.07 8.73 24.61
CA GLU A 705 1.70 8.72 24.10
C GLU A 705 1.05 7.34 24.25
N PRO A 706 -0.29 7.26 24.42
CA PRO A 706 -1.00 5.98 24.55
C PRO A 706 -0.87 5.06 23.33
N SER A 707 -0.60 5.62 22.15
CA SER A 707 -0.40 4.88 20.89
C SER A 707 1.01 4.30 20.75
N CYS A 708 1.92 4.57 21.69
CA CYS A 708 3.30 4.16 21.57
C CYS A 708 3.51 2.68 21.85
N THR A 709 4.31 2.05 20.99
CA THR A 709 4.76 0.65 21.11
C THR A 709 5.90 0.51 22.12
N THR A 710 6.21 -0.73 22.51
CA THR A 710 7.33 -1.06 23.41
C THR A 710 8.69 -1.03 22.70
N TYR A 711 9.80 -1.07 23.45
CA TYR A 711 11.13 -1.22 22.85
C TYR A 711 11.27 -2.50 22.02
N ARG A 712 10.59 -3.60 22.38
CA ARG A 712 10.56 -4.83 21.58
C ARG A 712 10.01 -4.57 20.17
N GLN A 713 9.00 -3.71 20.04
CA GLN A 713 8.30 -3.47 18.78
C GLN A 713 8.88 -2.30 17.97
N GLY A 714 9.29 -1.21 18.64
CA GLY A 714 9.73 0.03 17.97
C GLY A 714 11.13 0.53 18.34
N GLY A 715 11.94 -0.30 19.03
CA GLY A 715 13.20 0.11 19.64
C GLY A 715 14.48 -0.10 18.81
N CYS A 716 14.39 -0.46 17.53
CA CYS A 716 15.57 -0.69 16.67
C CYS A 716 16.50 0.54 16.59
N GLY A 717 15.94 1.75 16.50
CA GLY A 717 16.67 3.02 16.47
C GLY A 717 17.50 3.28 17.74
N PRO A 718 16.90 3.38 18.94
CA PRO A 718 17.65 3.57 20.18
C PRO A 718 18.64 2.44 20.46
N THR A 719 18.31 1.20 20.07
CA THR A 719 19.22 0.06 20.25
C THR A 719 20.47 0.19 19.38
N SER A 720 20.31 0.52 18.09
CA SER A 720 21.44 0.72 17.17
C SER A 720 22.35 1.87 17.61
N LEU A 721 21.76 2.99 18.04
CA LEU A 721 22.53 4.14 18.52
C LEU A 721 23.23 3.86 19.86
N ALA A 722 22.58 3.12 20.78
CA ALA A 722 23.20 2.71 22.04
C ALA A 722 24.44 1.84 21.80
N MET A 723 24.43 0.94 20.80
CA MET A 723 25.59 0.13 20.45
C MET A 723 26.79 1.00 20.04
N ILE A 724 26.56 1.93 19.11
CA ILE A 724 27.61 2.81 18.57
C ILE A 724 28.17 3.76 19.64
N LEU A 725 27.30 4.43 20.40
CA LEU A 725 27.75 5.37 21.44
C LEU A 725 28.49 4.64 22.57
N SER A 726 28.06 3.43 22.92
CA SER A 726 28.72 2.67 23.98
C SER A 726 30.14 2.28 23.63
N TYR A 727 30.37 1.95 22.36
CA TYR A 727 31.69 1.70 21.83
C TYR A 727 32.57 2.96 21.88
N PHE A 728 32.12 4.05 21.27
CA PHE A 728 32.92 5.27 21.15
C PHE A 728 33.26 5.92 22.50
N ASP A 729 32.33 5.89 23.46
CA ASP A 729 32.55 6.45 24.80
C ASP A 729 33.14 5.43 25.79
N SER A 730 33.37 4.19 25.35
CA SER A 730 33.82 3.09 26.22
C SER A 730 32.98 3.00 27.50
N LYS A 731 31.66 3.18 27.36
CA LYS A 731 30.68 3.28 28.44
C LYS A 731 29.36 2.67 28.01
N GLU A 732 28.83 1.72 28.77
CA GLU A 732 27.53 1.12 28.44
C GLU A 732 26.37 2.12 28.61
N TYR A 733 25.67 2.41 27.50
CA TYR A 733 24.41 3.14 27.48
C TYR A 733 23.24 2.16 27.36
N SER A 734 22.26 2.28 28.24
CA SER A 734 21.05 1.44 28.16
C SER A 734 20.12 1.93 27.04
N VAL A 735 19.44 0.98 26.39
CA VAL A 735 18.47 1.28 25.31
C VAL A 735 17.38 2.26 25.78
N PRO A 736 16.80 2.12 27.01
CA PRO A 736 15.82 3.09 27.49
C PRO A 736 16.36 4.50 27.68
N MET A 737 17.63 4.66 28.06
CA MET A 737 18.24 5.98 28.25
C MET A 737 18.39 6.71 26.92
N ILE A 738 18.92 6.04 25.89
CA ILE A 738 18.99 6.59 24.53
C ILE A 738 17.59 6.83 23.97
N GLY A 739 16.65 5.93 24.22
CA GLY A 739 15.24 6.11 23.85
C GLY A 739 14.63 7.37 24.44
N GLN A 740 14.90 7.68 25.71
CA GLN A 740 14.45 8.92 26.35
C GLN A 740 15.04 10.17 25.70
N GLU A 741 16.33 10.15 25.33
CA GLU A 741 16.94 11.27 24.61
C GLU A 741 16.32 11.48 23.21
N ILE A 742 16.00 10.39 22.50
CA ILE A 742 15.28 10.46 21.22
C ILE A 742 13.86 11.03 21.41
N VAL A 743 13.14 10.64 22.46
CA VAL A 743 11.82 11.20 22.79
C VAL A 743 11.93 12.70 23.08
N LYS A 744 12.93 13.13 23.88
CA LYS A 744 13.19 14.54 24.17
C LYS A 744 13.52 15.35 22.91
N ALA A 745 14.21 14.74 21.95
CA ALA A 745 14.53 15.35 20.66
C ALA A 745 13.34 15.36 19.68
N GLY A 746 12.15 14.88 20.08
CA GLY A 746 10.98 14.77 19.20
C GLY A 746 11.11 13.69 18.12
N GLY A 747 12.05 12.75 18.30
CA GLY A 747 12.37 11.72 17.33
C GLY A 747 11.50 10.47 17.40
N ARG A 748 10.66 10.32 18.43
CA ARG A 748 9.75 9.17 18.57
C ARG A 748 8.46 9.39 17.78
N VAL A 749 8.15 8.49 16.85
CA VAL A 749 6.91 8.47 16.06
C VAL A 749 6.06 7.28 16.49
N CYS A 750 4.93 7.51 17.14
CA CYS A 750 4.04 6.46 17.63
C CYS A 750 2.91 6.20 16.61
N PRO A 751 2.55 4.93 16.30
CA PRO A 751 3.06 3.67 16.87
C PRO A 751 4.38 3.14 16.26
N SER A 752 4.91 3.77 15.20
CA SER A 752 5.97 3.19 14.35
C SER A 752 7.32 2.94 15.04
N GLY A 753 8.15 3.96 15.22
CA GLY A 753 9.54 3.78 15.66
C GLY A 753 10.25 5.10 15.92
N THR A 754 11.51 5.16 15.50
CA THR A 754 12.34 6.37 15.55
C THR A 754 12.41 7.04 14.18
N TYR A 755 12.29 8.36 14.15
CA TYR A 755 12.57 9.17 12.98
C TYR A 755 14.08 9.27 12.75
N ALA A 756 14.59 8.73 11.63
CA ALA A 756 16.03 8.56 11.37
C ALA A 756 16.87 9.84 11.61
N PRO A 757 16.42 11.06 11.20
CA PRO A 757 17.18 12.28 11.47
C PRO A 757 17.47 12.57 12.93
N SER A 758 16.59 12.16 13.84
CA SER A 758 16.79 12.35 15.27
C SER A 758 17.95 11.53 15.83
N LEU A 759 18.32 10.41 15.21
CA LEU A 759 19.44 9.58 15.66
C LEU A 759 20.75 10.35 15.52
N LEU A 760 20.94 11.08 14.41
CA LEU A 760 22.12 11.93 14.22
C LEU A 760 22.12 13.10 15.20
N THR A 761 20.97 13.77 15.38
CA THR A 761 20.82 14.86 16.35
C THR A 761 21.16 14.42 17.77
N VAL A 762 20.65 13.25 18.17
CA VAL A 762 20.94 12.69 19.51
C VAL A 762 22.41 12.30 19.61
N ALA A 763 23.00 11.64 18.61
CA ALA A 763 24.42 11.32 18.61
C ALA A 763 25.29 12.58 18.83
N GLN A 764 24.99 13.68 18.12
CA GLN A 764 25.71 14.95 18.23
C GLN A 764 25.59 15.63 19.62
N ASN A 765 24.53 15.31 20.38
CA ASN A 765 24.38 15.81 21.75
C ASN A 765 25.29 15.08 22.77
N PHE A 766 25.86 13.93 22.38
CA PHE A 766 26.74 13.15 23.24
C PHE A 766 28.20 13.45 22.92
N HIS A 767 28.98 13.81 23.95
CA HIS A 767 30.46 13.71 24.02
C HIS A 767 31.25 13.89 22.70
N SER A 768 30.98 14.97 21.96
CA SER A 768 31.74 15.39 20.76
C SER A 768 31.53 14.58 19.48
N HIS A 769 30.52 13.72 19.40
CA HIS A 769 30.26 12.97 18.16
C HIS A 769 29.77 13.86 17.01
N SER A 770 30.12 13.47 15.80
CA SER A 770 29.64 14.07 14.56
C SER A 770 29.19 12.97 13.58
N GLY A 771 28.54 13.37 12.50
CA GLY A 771 28.07 12.40 11.52
C GLY A 771 27.35 13.06 10.36
N TYR A 772 27.04 12.27 9.35
CA TYR A 772 26.37 12.71 8.15
C TYR A 772 25.51 11.57 7.58
N PHE A 773 24.48 11.95 6.82
CA PHE A 773 23.69 10.99 6.06
C PHE A 773 24.44 10.61 4.80
N LEU A 774 24.45 9.32 4.47
CA LEU A 774 24.97 8.89 3.18
C LEU A 774 24.06 9.39 2.06
N PRO A 775 24.63 9.82 0.92
CA PRO A 775 23.87 10.33 -0.19
C PRO A 775 23.09 9.20 -0.88
N ASN A 776 21.97 9.55 -1.53
CA ASN A 776 21.24 8.61 -2.37
C ASN A 776 21.86 8.57 -3.77
N VAL A 777 22.86 7.72 -3.93
CA VAL A 777 23.67 7.55 -5.15
C VAL A 777 23.63 6.10 -5.64
N PRO A 778 24.03 5.82 -6.90
CA PRO A 778 24.16 4.46 -7.41
C PRO A 778 25.06 3.57 -6.55
N PHE A 779 24.86 2.24 -6.63
CA PHE A 779 25.45 1.25 -5.72
C PHE A 779 26.97 1.39 -5.54
N GLU A 780 27.70 1.49 -6.64
CA GLU A 780 29.17 1.59 -6.58
C GLU A 780 29.64 2.88 -5.90
N GLN A 781 28.93 4.00 -6.06
CA GLN A 781 29.25 5.24 -5.35
C GLN A 781 28.89 5.13 -3.87
N TRP A 782 27.71 4.59 -3.56
CA TRP A 782 27.27 4.39 -2.18
C TRP A 782 28.23 3.47 -1.40
N LYS A 783 28.71 2.43 -2.05
CA LYS A 783 29.71 1.50 -1.51
C LYS A 783 31.02 2.21 -1.16
N GLN A 784 31.46 3.19 -1.97
CA GLN A 784 32.64 3.99 -1.62
C GLN A 784 32.38 4.89 -0.40
N GLU A 785 31.20 5.49 -0.29
CA GLU A 785 30.82 6.30 0.89
C GLU A 785 30.80 5.46 2.18
N VAL A 786 30.30 4.22 2.12
CA VAL A 786 30.35 3.28 3.24
C VAL A 786 31.79 2.99 3.65
N LYS A 787 32.66 2.69 2.68
CA LYS A 787 34.08 2.44 2.93
C LYS A 787 34.78 3.66 3.52
N GLU A 788 34.46 4.86 3.02
CA GLU A 788 35.01 6.11 3.52
C GLU A 788 34.59 6.38 4.97
N CYS A 789 33.34 6.05 5.36
CA CYS A 789 32.93 6.14 6.75
C CYS A 789 33.82 5.28 7.67
N PHE A 790 34.03 4.00 7.33
CA PHE A 790 34.85 3.09 8.13
C PHE A 790 36.33 3.46 8.13
N ASN A 791 36.88 3.88 6.98
CA ASN A 791 38.28 4.34 6.87
C ASN A 791 38.57 5.58 7.73
N ASN A 792 37.53 6.34 8.08
CA ASN A 792 37.61 7.50 8.97
C ASN A 792 37.21 7.16 10.42
N ASN A 793 37.31 5.89 10.82
CA ASN A 793 36.92 5.36 12.14
C ASN A 793 35.46 5.65 12.52
N GLY A 794 34.58 5.81 11.52
CA GLY A 794 33.14 5.92 11.73
C GLY A 794 32.47 4.55 11.82
N LEU A 795 31.38 4.48 12.58
CA LEU A 795 30.42 3.38 12.56
C LEU A 795 29.11 3.85 11.95
N MET A 796 28.30 2.94 11.44
CA MET A 796 27.11 3.31 10.67
C MET A 796 25.83 2.77 11.28
N ILE A 797 24.77 3.59 11.22
CA ILE A 797 23.39 3.09 11.38
C ILE A 797 22.82 2.91 9.98
N GLY A 798 22.56 1.66 9.60
CA GLY A 798 21.86 1.31 8.37
C GLY A 798 20.35 1.40 8.57
N TYR A 799 19.65 1.87 7.55
CA TYR A 799 18.19 1.86 7.52
C TYR A 799 17.70 0.93 6.43
N VAL A 800 17.06 -0.17 6.85
CA VAL A 800 16.68 -1.28 6.00
C VAL A 800 15.18 -1.55 6.15
N GLU A 801 14.53 -1.84 5.05
CA GLU A 801 13.12 -2.23 4.95
C GLU A 801 13.05 -3.62 4.33
N TYR A 802 11.85 -4.03 3.96
CA TYR A 802 11.64 -5.19 3.12
C TYR A 802 12.57 -5.14 1.87
N PRO A 803 13.32 -6.22 1.50
CA PRO A 803 13.28 -7.60 1.97
C PRO A 803 14.16 -7.93 3.20
N TYR A 804 14.91 -6.99 3.76
CA TYR A 804 15.83 -7.32 4.85
C TYR A 804 15.13 -7.81 6.12
N ILE A 805 13.96 -7.26 6.43
CA ILE A 805 13.09 -7.71 7.54
C ILE A 805 11.66 -7.88 7.03
N GLU A 806 10.90 -8.82 7.59
CA GLU A 806 9.52 -9.13 7.17
C GLU A 806 8.52 -8.01 7.49
N SER A 807 8.86 -7.10 8.42
CA SER A 807 7.95 -6.02 8.80
C SER A 807 7.81 -4.97 7.70
N SER A 808 6.57 -4.54 7.43
CA SER A 808 6.26 -3.39 6.55
C SER A 808 6.76 -2.05 7.08
N GLY A 809 7.27 -2.02 8.32
CA GLY A 809 7.99 -0.89 8.91
C GLY A 809 9.50 -1.03 8.76
N GLY A 810 10.19 0.09 8.55
CA GLY A 810 11.65 0.10 8.47
C GLY A 810 12.36 -0.19 9.78
N HIS A 811 13.57 -0.71 9.64
CA HIS A 811 14.40 -1.29 10.68
C HIS A 811 15.78 -0.65 10.69
N PHE A 812 16.33 -0.44 11.89
CA PHE A 812 17.67 0.12 12.06
C PHE A 812 18.62 -0.98 12.50
N ILE A 813 19.79 -1.01 11.87
CA ILE A 813 20.87 -1.95 12.15
C ILE A 813 22.18 -1.19 12.37
N ALA A 814 23.07 -1.71 13.21
CA ALA A 814 24.40 -1.14 13.38
C ALA A 814 25.40 -1.86 12.47
N LEU A 815 26.01 -1.13 11.55
CA LEU A 815 27.11 -1.59 10.70
C LEU A 815 28.42 -1.21 11.41
N VAL A 816 29.17 -2.23 11.83
CA VAL A 816 30.25 -2.10 12.82
C VAL A 816 31.65 -2.30 12.24
N GLY A 817 31.76 -2.70 10.99
CA GLY A 817 33.05 -2.84 10.30
C GLY A 817 32.89 -3.41 8.90
N LEU A 818 33.94 -3.33 8.08
CA LEU A 818 34.04 -4.00 6.79
C LEU A 818 34.56 -5.42 6.97
N TYR A 819 33.86 -6.39 6.37
CA TYR A 819 34.35 -7.76 6.30
C TYR A 819 35.29 -7.91 5.11
N ASP A 820 34.86 -7.47 3.93
CA ASP A 820 35.68 -7.38 2.72
C ASP A 820 35.16 -6.26 1.80
N ASP A 821 35.62 -6.22 0.54
CA ASP A 821 35.21 -5.20 -0.42
C ASP A 821 33.71 -5.12 -0.71
N ASN A 822 32.97 -6.21 -0.52
CA ASN A 822 31.56 -6.37 -0.87
C ASN A 822 30.66 -6.64 0.35
N ASN A 823 31.24 -6.94 1.51
CA ASN A 823 30.53 -7.41 2.69
C ASN A 823 30.84 -6.56 3.92
N VAL A 824 29.83 -6.37 4.77
CA VAL A 824 29.92 -5.56 5.99
C VAL A 824 29.52 -6.40 7.22
N ILE A 825 30.13 -6.10 8.35
CA ILE A 825 29.85 -6.69 9.65
C ILE A 825 28.71 -5.90 10.30
N VAL A 826 27.66 -6.59 10.72
CA VAL A 826 26.41 -6.03 11.23
C VAL A 826 26.09 -6.59 12.61
N HIS A 827 25.75 -5.69 13.53
CA HIS A 827 25.08 -6.00 14.79
C HIS A 827 23.59 -5.66 14.64
N ASP A 828 22.78 -6.68 14.41
CA ASP A 828 21.33 -6.53 14.27
C ASP A 828 20.64 -6.50 15.63
N THR A 829 19.62 -5.65 15.79
CA THR A 829 18.88 -5.45 17.03
C THR A 829 17.83 -6.53 17.31
N VAL A 830 17.56 -7.42 16.35
CA VAL A 830 16.63 -8.56 16.51
C VAL A 830 17.36 -9.88 16.78
N TYR A 831 16.71 -10.82 17.49
CA TYR A 831 17.23 -12.18 17.69
C TYR A 831 17.02 -13.07 16.47
N THR A 832 15.91 -12.89 15.76
CA THR A 832 15.54 -13.66 14.58
C THR A 832 15.17 -12.74 13.43
N ARG A 833 15.46 -13.19 12.22
CA ARG A 833 15.07 -12.54 10.96
C ARG A 833 14.56 -13.65 10.05
N ARG A 834 13.31 -13.54 9.59
CA ARG A 834 12.69 -14.54 8.72
C ARG A 834 12.73 -15.96 9.29
N GLY A 835 12.44 -16.09 10.59
CA GLY A 835 12.48 -17.37 11.31
C GLY A 835 13.88 -17.95 11.55
N ALA A 836 14.96 -17.29 11.12
CA ALA A 836 16.33 -17.73 11.36
C ALA A 836 16.99 -16.90 12.47
N ALA A 837 17.78 -17.55 13.34
CA ALA A 837 18.60 -16.87 14.34
C ALA A 837 19.62 -15.93 13.66
N VAL A 838 19.73 -14.70 14.16
CA VAL A 838 20.70 -13.72 13.68
C VAL A 838 21.89 -13.69 14.63
N PRO A 839 23.06 -14.22 14.23
CA PRO A 839 24.27 -14.12 15.03
C PRO A 839 24.67 -12.65 15.20
N CYS A 840 25.41 -12.36 16.26
CA CYS A 840 25.95 -11.05 16.50
C CYS A 840 27.40 -11.22 16.98
N PRO A 841 28.40 -10.78 16.20
CA PRO A 841 28.31 -10.17 14.87
C PRO A 841 27.82 -11.13 13.76
N ASN A 842 27.30 -10.57 12.67
CA ASN A 842 26.98 -11.28 11.43
C ASN A 842 27.54 -10.53 10.21
N VAL A 843 27.80 -11.23 9.10
CA VAL A 843 28.32 -10.65 7.86
C VAL A 843 27.22 -10.60 6.81
N VAL A 844 27.01 -9.41 6.23
CA VAL A 844 25.96 -9.12 5.25
C VAL A 844 26.54 -8.47 4.01
N PRO A 845 26.13 -8.88 2.78
CA PRO A 845 26.52 -8.18 1.56
C PRO A 845 26.03 -6.72 1.54
N LEU A 846 26.90 -5.80 1.11
CA LEU A 846 26.58 -4.39 0.95
C LEU A 846 25.43 -4.17 -0.05
N GLU A 847 25.33 -5.01 -1.07
CA GLU A 847 24.24 -4.97 -2.05
C GLU A 847 22.89 -5.27 -1.42
N VAL A 848 22.82 -6.18 -0.44
CA VAL A 848 21.58 -6.51 0.28
C VAL A 848 21.11 -5.30 1.09
N ILE A 849 22.02 -4.64 1.81
CA ILE A 849 21.71 -3.42 2.58
C ILE A 849 21.31 -2.27 1.65
N TYR A 850 22.03 -2.11 0.53
CA TYR A 850 21.72 -1.10 -0.46
C TYR A 850 20.33 -1.31 -1.05
N ASN A 851 19.98 -2.52 -1.48
CA ASN A 851 18.69 -2.82 -2.10
C ASN A 851 17.52 -2.75 -1.13
N ALA A 852 17.76 -3.02 0.16
CA ALA A 852 16.74 -2.93 1.21
C ALA A 852 16.54 -1.51 1.77
N ARG A 853 17.28 -0.50 1.33
CA ARG A 853 17.14 0.86 1.89
C ARG A 853 15.80 1.50 1.51
N ARG A 854 15.20 2.26 2.43
CA ARG A 854 14.00 3.06 2.11
C ARG A 854 14.34 4.16 1.09
N PHE A 855 13.65 4.17 -0.04
CA PHE A 855 13.77 5.24 -1.04
C PHE A 855 13.10 6.52 -0.53
N GLY A 856 13.93 7.48 -0.11
CA GLY A 856 13.48 8.75 0.47
C GLY A 856 14.60 9.46 1.25
N ASN A 857 15.60 9.95 0.51
CA ASN A 857 16.72 10.82 0.94
C ASN A 857 17.78 10.33 1.94
N GLN A 858 17.66 9.17 2.63
CA GLN A 858 18.67 8.75 3.61
C GLN A 858 18.93 7.23 3.57
N SER A 859 20.12 6.81 3.11
CA SER A 859 20.50 5.40 2.98
C SER A 859 21.21 4.81 4.21
N GLY A 860 21.64 5.68 5.13
CA GLY A 860 22.31 5.32 6.38
C GLY A 860 22.93 6.57 7.03
N ILE A 861 23.39 6.43 8.27
CA ILE A 861 24.00 7.51 9.05
C ILE A 861 25.41 7.07 9.42
N CYS A 862 26.43 7.78 8.93
CA CYS A 862 27.80 7.62 9.42
C CYS A 862 27.95 8.45 10.71
N ILE A 863 28.39 7.82 11.80
CA ILE A 863 28.64 8.44 13.10
C ILE A 863 30.11 8.23 13.46
N LYS A 864 30.77 9.29 13.89
CA LYS A 864 32.15 9.27 14.36
C LYS A 864 32.28 10.07 15.65
N LYS A 865 33.26 9.70 16.48
CA LYS A 865 33.62 10.47 17.67
C LYS A 865 34.46 11.70 17.34
#